data_AF-A0A951TB54-F1
#
_entry.id   AF-A0A951TB54-F1
#
_cell.length_a   1.000
_cell.length_b   1.000
_cell.length_c   1.000
_cell.angle_alpha   90.00
_cell.angle_beta   90.00
_cell.angle_gamma   90.00
#
_symmetry.space_group_name_H-M   'P 1'
#
loop_
_entity.id
_entity.type
_entity.pdbx_description
1 polymer ?
#
loop_
_entity_poly.entity_id
_entity_poly.type
_entity_poly.pdbx_seq_one_letter_code
_entity_poly.pdbx_strand_id
1 'polypeptide(L)'
;MTTTAQAQPVSVGNPSFESGDTAPDGWRLPQGKGAWTEEAAQGGRAIAVTGDGTDQSANFWLSQDVPIEPDTTYRLRFQARHAEGLGRSLFTGFLFHNRDLPELTREWQRFTTYLTTPSAIHRGQAQLRFGQYDIDGTAAFDDIELVKTTVVYRRMGDIELGEGERIKNGRYLFNAPFMGESTNHARPLAGFNCYFNKPRWVFSPGDWVVYRHKVGSLTQTGGGIEVVIGHHTGGELEVEAGTDGKSWTPVGVMSRREAFRADLPASLFPAKEVWIRLRMAASATSGLDLLSGGSTQVHGYAYHAELADAPGDFFGATRFVAVTDDNPSLRVSFDDFGAAIPWKNTLRLQVANQGGEQLEIRPAIIVRTASGLSVATQHGQATLPPGGAMKSLDLPYEIPGIGDVTIEINLGGASGYRAETNFSISPLHEANYGALLPGSTGDVALWWAASGWKVSRDRPAPREEDTPREEDAALRIRAARNEHEAAQVVLRPSRPLKGLRAVPQALVNAEGAELPASALSVFMVGYVPVEYPSDALGTPAPWPDPLPPLNAPADLDADENQPLWIQLNVPPDAPPGLYRGAVLLEADGWRAEVPVEAEVFDFTLPDEKSCQTALGFDGNLAAQYHGVSSAEDRRVLAGLYARAFSEHHISLYELGRKLIYPELDYTWPNHPKWAGNGRRVTGGDFQGGGAMQVADEDTERTFKVFYDQRFDIPKHGFKVAFRHRSAAPGHEFVLTRISHHN
;
A
#
# COMPACT_ATOMS: atom_id res chain seq x y z
N MET A 1 -1.71 -18.89 27.36
CA MET A 1 -2.38 -20.18 27.10
C MET A 1 -2.32 -20.39 25.60
N THR A 2 -1.77 -21.50 25.11
CA THR A 2 -1.75 -21.81 23.67
C THR A 2 -3.16 -22.18 23.21
N THR A 3 -3.71 -21.37 22.30
CA THR A 3 -5.03 -21.59 21.70
C THR A 3 -4.97 -22.80 20.78
N THR A 4 -5.91 -23.74 20.96
CA THR A 4 -6.01 -24.91 20.08
C THR A 4 -6.67 -24.50 18.76
N ALA A 5 -6.10 -24.92 17.63
CA ALA A 5 -6.62 -24.73 16.29
C ALA A 5 -7.44 -25.96 15.85
N GLN A 6 -8.76 -25.83 15.84
CA GLN A 6 -9.73 -26.84 15.38
C GLN A 6 -10.55 -26.29 14.21
N ALA A 7 -11.07 -27.17 13.34
CA ALA A 7 -11.97 -26.75 12.26
C ALA A 7 -13.27 -26.24 12.85
N GLN A 8 -13.60 -25.00 12.51
CA GLN A 8 -14.81 -24.35 12.95
C GLN A 8 -15.46 -23.59 11.77
N PRO A 9 -15.86 -24.29 10.68
CA PRO A 9 -16.73 -23.71 9.67
C PRO A 9 -18.02 -23.24 10.34
N VAL A 10 -18.46 -22.04 9.98
CA VAL A 10 -19.70 -21.46 10.47
C VAL A 10 -20.76 -21.67 9.39
N SER A 11 -21.89 -22.27 9.78
CA SER A 11 -22.99 -22.50 8.85
C SER A 11 -23.61 -21.17 8.40
N VAL A 12 -23.31 -20.76 7.18
CA VAL A 12 -24.02 -19.69 6.47
C VAL A 12 -25.21 -20.32 5.74
N GLY A 13 -26.41 -19.73 5.86
CA GLY A 13 -27.58 -20.23 5.14
C GLY A 13 -27.46 -19.97 3.64
N ASN A 14 -27.66 -21.01 2.82
CA ASN A 14 -27.65 -20.93 1.35
C ASN A 14 -26.42 -20.20 0.76
N PRO A 15 -25.18 -20.63 1.08
CA PRO A 15 -23.96 -19.90 0.74
C PRO A 15 -23.60 -19.90 -0.75
N SER A 16 -24.11 -20.87 -1.51
CA SER A 16 -24.00 -20.97 -2.97
C SER A 16 -25.24 -20.47 -3.69
N PHE A 17 -26.21 -19.92 -2.96
CA PHE A 17 -27.44 -19.34 -3.51
C PHE A 17 -28.30 -20.28 -4.38
N GLU A 18 -28.15 -21.61 -4.28
CA GLU A 18 -28.88 -22.58 -5.13
C GLU A 18 -30.32 -22.84 -4.66
N SER A 19 -30.62 -22.59 -3.38
CA SER A 19 -31.95 -22.84 -2.81
C SER A 19 -32.82 -21.59 -2.89
N GLY A 20 -34.06 -21.72 -3.35
CA GLY A 20 -35.02 -20.63 -3.43
C GLY A 20 -36.04 -20.84 -4.54
N ASP A 21 -37.05 -19.97 -4.60
CA ASP A 21 -38.07 -19.99 -5.66
C ASP A 21 -38.03 -18.70 -6.50
N THR A 22 -38.34 -17.57 -5.85
CA THR A 22 -38.25 -16.23 -6.48
C THR A 22 -37.05 -15.41 -5.99
N ALA A 23 -36.45 -15.84 -4.87
CA ALA A 23 -35.28 -15.25 -4.25
C ALA A 23 -34.52 -16.35 -3.48
N PRO A 24 -33.21 -16.17 -3.21
CA PRO A 24 -32.43 -17.14 -2.47
C PRO A 24 -32.92 -17.27 -1.03
N ASP A 25 -33.13 -18.51 -0.57
CA ASP A 25 -33.58 -18.80 0.78
C ASP A 25 -32.61 -18.20 1.81
N GLY A 26 -33.17 -17.52 2.81
CA GLY A 26 -32.36 -16.91 3.88
C GLY A 26 -31.63 -15.63 3.50
N TRP A 27 -31.86 -15.10 2.31
CA TRP A 27 -31.31 -13.83 1.85
C TRP A 27 -32.42 -12.87 1.43
N ARG A 28 -32.24 -11.59 1.73
CA ARG A 28 -33.17 -10.54 1.31
C ARG A 28 -32.42 -9.35 0.74
N LEU A 29 -33.06 -8.65 -0.19
CA LEU A 29 -32.62 -7.35 -0.70
C LEU A 29 -33.46 -6.26 0.00
N PRO A 30 -32.94 -5.59 1.06
CA PRO A 30 -33.77 -4.67 1.85
C PRO A 30 -34.17 -3.41 1.08
N GLN A 31 -33.29 -2.95 0.19
CA GLN A 31 -33.47 -1.77 -0.64
C GLN A 31 -32.66 -1.89 -1.93
N GLY A 32 -33.04 -1.14 -2.95
CA GLY A 32 -32.28 -1.02 -4.18
C GLY A 32 -32.63 -2.02 -5.27
N LYS A 33 -31.73 -2.12 -6.26
CA LYS A 33 -31.84 -3.03 -7.40
C LYS A 33 -30.89 -4.21 -7.22
N GLY A 34 -31.38 -5.42 -7.44
CA GLY A 34 -30.60 -6.64 -7.39
C GLY A 34 -31.36 -7.80 -8.04
N ALA A 35 -30.65 -8.88 -8.33
CA ALA A 35 -31.17 -10.04 -9.02
C ALA A 35 -30.62 -11.34 -8.43
N TRP A 36 -31.34 -12.44 -8.62
CA TRP A 36 -30.87 -13.80 -8.40
C TRP A 36 -30.59 -14.42 -9.77
N THR A 37 -29.31 -14.52 -10.12
CA THR A 37 -28.84 -14.77 -11.49
C THR A 37 -28.64 -16.25 -11.77
N GLU A 38 -28.64 -16.64 -13.06
CA GLU A 38 -28.39 -18.01 -13.55
C GLU A 38 -26.94 -18.24 -14.01
N GLU A 39 -26.05 -17.32 -13.63
CA GLU A 39 -24.61 -17.41 -13.88
C GLU A 39 -23.88 -17.20 -12.55
N ALA A 40 -23.04 -18.17 -12.20
CA ALA A 40 -22.42 -18.31 -10.89
C ALA A 40 -20.94 -18.70 -11.03
N ALA A 41 -20.17 -18.51 -9.97
CA ALA A 41 -18.79 -18.99 -9.90
C ALA A 41 -18.76 -20.49 -9.62
N GLN A 42 -19.70 -20.98 -8.81
CA GLN A 42 -19.91 -22.38 -8.48
C GLN A 42 -21.41 -22.70 -8.50
N GLY A 43 -21.78 -23.79 -9.16
CA GLY A 43 -23.20 -24.14 -9.32
C GLY A 43 -23.84 -23.38 -10.49
N GLY A 44 -25.11 -23.01 -10.36
CA GLY A 44 -25.91 -22.34 -11.37
C GLY A 44 -26.59 -21.06 -10.91
N ARG A 45 -26.47 -20.66 -9.64
CA ARG A 45 -27.13 -19.47 -9.09
C ARG A 45 -26.17 -18.55 -8.34
N ALA A 46 -26.37 -17.24 -8.46
CA ALA A 46 -25.63 -16.24 -7.70
C ALA A 46 -26.52 -15.04 -7.36
N ILE A 47 -26.09 -14.18 -6.44
CA ILE A 47 -26.76 -12.90 -6.19
C ILE A 47 -26.06 -11.77 -6.93
N ALA A 48 -26.83 -10.79 -7.39
CA ALA A 48 -26.32 -9.60 -8.04
C ALA A 48 -26.96 -8.33 -7.49
N VAL A 49 -26.22 -7.22 -7.56
CA VAL A 49 -26.65 -5.87 -7.19
C VAL A 49 -26.33 -4.93 -8.34
N THR A 50 -27.26 -4.02 -8.63
CA THR A 50 -27.13 -3.09 -9.77
C THR A 50 -27.15 -1.67 -9.23
N GLY A 51 -26.23 -0.84 -9.69
CA GLY A 51 -26.25 0.62 -9.51
C GLY A 51 -26.48 1.32 -10.85
N ASP A 52 -26.91 2.58 -10.79
CA ASP A 52 -27.14 3.43 -11.97
C ASP A 52 -26.13 4.59 -12.09
N GLY A 53 -25.08 4.57 -11.26
CA GLY A 53 -24.01 5.57 -11.26
C GLY A 53 -24.41 7.00 -10.86
N THR A 54 -25.68 7.21 -10.47
CA THR A 54 -26.25 8.53 -10.19
C THR A 54 -26.80 8.69 -8.78
N ASP A 55 -27.31 7.61 -8.19
CA ASP A 55 -27.81 7.62 -6.82
C ASP A 55 -26.69 7.24 -5.84
N GLN A 56 -26.45 8.09 -4.83
CA GLN A 56 -25.60 7.79 -3.66
C GLN A 56 -26.17 6.65 -2.78
N SER A 57 -27.02 5.78 -3.33
CA SER A 57 -27.70 4.70 -2.63
C SER A 57 -26.88 3.42 -2.65
N ALA A 58 -26.79 2.78 -1.48
CA ALA A 58 -26.16 1.48 -1.32
C ALA A 58 -27.19 0.36 -1.56
N ASN A 59 -26.93 -0.51 -2.53
CA ASN A 59 -27.76 -1.68 -2.84
C ASN A 59 -27.02 -2.94 -2.38
N PHE A 60 -27.64 -3.77 -1.54
CA PHE A 60 -26.97 -4.94 -0.96
C PHE A 60 -27.95 -6.04 -0.57
N TRP A 61 -27.53 -7.29 -0.78
CA TRP A 61 -28.18 -8.46 -0.21
C TRP A 61 -27.76 -8.64 1.24
N LEU A 62 -28.67 -9.17 2.06
CA LEU A 62 -28.50 -9.37 3.49
C LEU A 62 -28.91 -10.80 3.87
N SER A 63 -28.03 -11.54 4.53
CA SER A 63 -28.30 -12.90 5.02
C SER A 63 -29.21 -12.89 6.24
N GLN A 64 -29.72 -14.04 6.66
CA GLN A 64 -30.17 -14.26 8.04
C GLN A 64 -29.00 -14.14 9.03
N ASP A 65 -29.29 -14.05 10.33
CA ASP A 65 -28.26 -14.05 11.38
C ASP A 65 -27.43 -15.34 11.31
N VAL A 66 -26.12 -15.18 11.29
CA VAL A 66 -25.13 -16.25 11.27
C VAL A 66 -24.67 -16.54 12.71
N PRO A 67 -24.45 -17.81 13.12
CA PRO A 67 -24.10 -18.15 14.50
C PRO A 67 -22.62 -17.87 14.80
N ILE A 68 -22.28 -16.59 14.97
CA ILE A 68 -20.94 -16.11 15.34
C ILE A 68 -20.84 -15.80 16.84
N GLU A 69 -19.63 -15.91 17.37
CA GLU A 69 -19.29 -15.68 18.78
C GLU A 69 -18.71 -14.27 18.98
N PRO A 70 -18.94 -13.61 20.13
CA PRO A 70 -18.23 -12.38 20.50
C PRO A 70 -16.72 -12.56 20.61
N ASP A 71 -15.97 -11.46 20.50
CA ASP A 71 -14.51 -11.40 20.68
C ASP A 71 -13.72 -12.47 19.88
N THR A 72 -14.21 -12.79 18.69
CA THR A 72 -13.72 -13.91 17.87
C THR A 72 -13.40 -13.45 16.46
N THR A 73 -12.29 -13.94 15.91
CA THR A 73 -11.86 -13.61 14.55
C THR A 73 -12.29 -14.66 13.54
N TYR A 74 -12.90 -14.22 12.45
CA TYR A 74 -13.38 -15.05 11.36
C TYR A 74 -12.72 -14.65 10.04
N ARG A 75 -12.55 -15.65 9.17
CA ARG A 75 -12.28 -15.48 7.75
C ARG A 75 -13.59 -15.55 6.99
N LEU A 76 -13.86 -14.53 6.19
CA LEU A 76 -14.90 -14.53 5.18
C LEU A 76 -14.23 -14.67 3.80
N ARG A 77 -14.61 -15.71 3.06
CA ARG A 77 -14.18 -15.94 1.67
C ARG A 77 -15.41 -16.04 0.77
N PHE A 78 -15.31 -15.52 -0.45
CA PHE A 78 -16.38 -15.50 -1.43
C PHE A 78 -15.83 -15.21 -2.83
N GLN A 79 -16.64 -15.36 -3.86
CA GLN A 79 -16.34 -14.91 -5.22
C GLN A 79 -17.16 -13.70 -5.62
N ALA A 80 -16.56 -12.80 -6.39
CA ALA A 80 -17.23 -11.63 -6.94
C ALA A 80 -16.73 -11.26 -8.34
N ARG A 81 -17.56 -10.59 -9.13
CA ARG A 81 -17.21 -10.00 -10.43
C ARG A 81 -18.09 -8.80 -10.80
N HIS A 82 -17.66 -8.00 -11.78
CA HIS A 82 -18.55 -7.13 -12.55
C HIS A 82 -19.24 -7.94 -13.66
N ALA A 83 -20.56 -8.08 -13.58
CA ALA A 83 -21.36 -8.61 -14.67
C ALA A 83 -21.55 -7.55 -15.78
N GLU A 84 -21.75 -6.29 -15.39
CA GLU A 84 -21.89 -5.14 -16.29
C GLU A 84 -21.19 -3.91 -15.70
N GLY A 85 -20.68 -3.03 -16.57
CA GLY A 85 -19.89 -1.86 -16.16
C GLY A 85 -18.50 -2.23 -15.63
N LEU A 86 -17.73 -1.21 -15.25
CA LEU A 86 -16.46 -1.33 -14.52
C LEU A 86 -16.32 -0.13 -13.56
N GLY A 87 -15.72 -0.36 -12.40
CA GLY A 87 -15.31 0.68 -11.46
C GLY A 87 -16.30 1.00 -10.33
N ARG A 88 -15.82 1.81 -9.38
CA ARG A 88 -16.47 2.26 -8.12
C ARG A 88 -16.56 1.17 -7.02
N SER A 89 -17.16 1.51 -5.88
CA SER A 89 -16.96 0.81 -4.60
C SER A 89 -17.96 -0.31 -4.36
N LEU A 90 -17.48 -1.55 -4.34
CA LEU A 90 -18.21 -2.69 -3.81
C LEU A 90 -17.84 -2.91 -2.35
N PHE A 91 -18.75 -3.49 -1.57
CA PHE A 91 -18.49 -3.75 -0.16
C PHE A 91 -19.08 -5.07 0.34
N THR A 92 -18.49 -5.56 1.42
CA THR A 92 -18.94 -6.73 2.16
C THR A 92 -18.73 -6.58 3.67
N GLY A 93 -19.20 -7.56 4.43
CA GLY A 93 -18.96 -7.71 5.86
C GLY A 93 -20.25 -7.94 6.64
N PHE A 94 -20.20 -7.74 7.95
CA PHE A 94 -21.38 -7.76 8.81
C PHE A 94 -21.95 -6.35 8.99
N LEU A 95 -23.08 -6.21 9.66
CA LEU A 95 -23.64 -4.89 9.97
C LEU A 95 -22.81 -4.08 10.99
N PHE A 96 -21.88 -4.73 11.70
CA PHE A 96 -20.89 -4.07 12.56
C PHE A 96 -19.52 -3.83 11.87
N HIS A 97 -19.34 -4.28 10.62
CA HIS A 97 -18.05 -4.26 9.92
C HIS A 97 -18.20 -4.07 8.40
N ASN A 98 -17.57 -3.03 7.83
CA ASN A 98 -17.53 -2.79 6.38
C ASN A 98 -16.12 -2.98 5.81
N ARG A 99 -16.05 -3.69 4.69
CA ARG A 99 -14.86 -3.86 3.88
C ARG A 99 -15.18 -3.49 2.44
N ASP A 100 -14.54 -2.44 1.94
CA ASP A 100 -14.54 -2.14 0.52
C ASP A 100 -13.67 -3.15 -0.23
N LEU A 101 -14.12 -3.55 -1.42
CA LEU A 101 -13.42 -4.49 -2.28
C LEU A 101 -12.51 -3.73 -3.26
N PRO A 102 -11.37 -4.32 -3.65
CA PRO A 102 -10.57 -3.78 -4.73
C PRO A 102 -11.35 -3.82 -6.05
N GLU A 103 -10.84 -3.13 -7.07
CA GLU A 103 -11.46 -3.08 -8.38
C GLU A 103 -11.63 -4.50 -8.96
N LEU A 104 -12.88 -4.86 -9.31
CA LEU A 104 -13.19 -6.16 -9.88
C LEU A 104 -13.01 -6.16 -11.40
N THR A 105 -12.73 -7.34 -11.93
CA THR A 105 -12.79 -7.62 -13.36
C THR A 105 -14.14 -8.23 -13.73
N ARG A 106 -14.30 -8.58 -15.01
CA ARG A 106 -15.46 -9.35 -15.50
C ARG A 106 -15.38 -10.83 -15.16
N GLU A 107 -14.19 -11.31 -14.83
CA GLU A 107 -13.98 -12.70 -14.42
C GLU A 107 -14.34 -12.87 -12.94
N TRP A 108 -14.80 -14.07 -12.58
CA TRP A 108 -15.00 -14.42 -11.17
C TRP A 108 -13.65 -14.43 -10.44
N GLN A 109 -13.57 -13.64 -9.37
CA GLN A 109 -12.39 -13.52 -8.54
C GLN A 109 -12.72 -13.90 -7.10
N ARG A 110 -11.83 -14.66 -6.48
CA ARG A 110 -11.95 -15.07 -5.09
C ARG A 110 -11.36 -14.00 -4.17
N PHE A 111 -12.14 -13.60 -3.16
CA PHE A 111 -11.75 -12.65 -2.13
C PHE A 111 -11.66 -13.35 -0.78
N THR A 112 -10.70 -12.93 0.03
CA THR A 112 -10.56 -13.36 1.43
C THR A 112 -10.40 -12.11 2.29
N THR A 113 -11.16 -12.01 3.36
CA THR A 113 -11.03 -10.96 4.37
C THR A 113 -11.16 -11.55 5.76
N TYR A 114 -10.53 -10.89 6.72
CA TYR A 114 -10.59 -11.25 8.13
C TYR A 114 -11.34 -10.17 8.90
N LEU A 115 -12.06 -10.56 9.93
CA LEU A 115 -12.78 -9.64 10.80
C LEU A 115 -12.86 -10.20 12.22
N THR A 116 -12.77 -9.32 13.21
CA THR A 116 -13.05 -9.63 14.61
C THR A 116 -14.44 -9.16 14.98
N THR A 117 -15.17 -9.94 15.77
CA THR A 117 -16.51 -9.59 16.26
C THR A 117 -16.44 -8.69 17.50
N PRO A 118 -17.46 -7.83 17.72
CA PRO A 118 -17.53 -7.00 18.93
C PRO A 118 -17.73 -7.84 20.19
N SER A 119 -17.50 -7.21 21.35
CA SER A 119 -17.61 -7.83 22.68
C SER A 119 -19.05 -8.25 23.04
N ALA A 120 -20.04 -7.76 22.28
CA ALA A 120 -21.43 -8.18 22.36
C ALA A 120 -22.04 -8.14 20.95
N ILE A 121 -22.83 -9.17 20.60
CA ILE A 121 -23.50 -9.27 19.30
C ILE A 121 -25.01 -9.26 19.56
N HIS A 122 -25.70 -8.23 19.10
CA HIS A 122 -27.15 -8.14 19.22
C HIS A 122 -27.85 -8.84 18.04
N ARG A 123 -29.08 -9.30 18.27
CA ARG A 123 -29.91 -9.91 17.22
C ARG A 123 -30.06 -8.97 16.02
N GLY A 124 -29.87 -9.49 14.82
CA GLY A 124 -29.89 -8.70 13.59
C GLY A 124 -28.57 -7.99 13.27
N GLN A 125 -27.53 -8.04 14.13
CA GLN A 125 -26.21 -7.50 13.78
C GLN A 125 -25.31 -8.55 13.10
N ALA A 126 -25.59 -9.84 13.29
CA ALA A 126 -24.84 -10.96 12.74
C ALA A 126 -25.26 -11.34 11.31
N GLN A 127 -25.74 -10.37 10.54
CA GLN A 127 -26.14 -10.56 9.14
C GLN A 127 -24.99 -10.15 8.22
N LEU A 128 -24.64 -11.03 7.28
CA LEU A 128 -23.69 -10.74 6.21
C LEU A 128 -24.35 -9.88 5.14
N ARG A 129 -23.59 -8.94 4.58
CA ARG A 129 -24.02 -8.08 3.47
C ARG A 129 -23.03 -8.14 2.32
N PHE A 130 -23.56 -8.10 1.11
CA PHE A 130 -22.82 -8.05 -0.14
C PHE A 130 -23.47 -7.02 -1.05
N GLY A 131 -22.73 -6.00 -1.45
CA GLY A 131 -23.33 -4.83 -2.06
C GLY A 131 -22.41 -3.94 -2.84
N GLN A 132 -23.02 -2.88 -3.35
CA GLN A 132 -22.38 -1.84 -4.15
C GLN A 132 -22.77 -0.46 -3.63
N TYR A 133 -21.85 0.48 -3.73
CA TYR A 133 -22.08 1.90 -3.57
C TYR A 133 -21.81 2.63 -4.89
N ASP A 134 -22.89 3.16 -5.48
CA ASP A 134 -22.87 4.04 -6.63
C ASP A 134 -22.19 3.46 -7.89
N ILE A 135 -22.12 2.14 -8.11
CA ILE A 135 -21.59 1.60 -9.39
C ILE A 135 -22.51 2.00 -10.56
N ASP A 136 -21.97 2.14 -11.77
CA ASP A 136 -22.74 2.20 -13.01
C ASP A 136 -22.69 0.83 -13.69
N GLY A 137 -23.62 -0.06 -13.33
CA GLY A 137 -23.62 -1.45 -13.79
C GLY A 137 -24.02 -2.45 -12.70
N THR A 138 -23.66 -3.71 -12.92
CA THR A 138 -24.09 -4.85 -12.10
C THR A 138 -22.88 -5.63 -11.59
N ALA A 139 -22.86 -5.92 -10.28
CA ALA A 139 -21.87 -6.78 -9.65
C ALA A 139 -22.54 -8.04 -9.08
N ALA A 140 -21.87 -9.18 -9.18
CA ALA A 140 -22.36 -10.48 -8.71
C ALA A 140 -21.46 -11.07 -7.63
N PHE A 141 -22.05 -11.85 -6.71
CA PHE A 141 -21.39 -12.52 -5.60
C PHE A 141 -21.85 -13.97 -5.46
N ASP A 142 -20.93 -14.86 -5.10
CA ASP A 142 -21.15 -16.30 -5.00
C ASP A 142 -20.17 -16.99 -4.01
N ASP A 143 -20.36 -18.29 -3.72
CA ASP A 143 -19.42 -19.18 -3.03
C ASP A 143 -18.97 -18.69 -1.63
N ILE A 144 -19.95 -18.37 -0.76
CA ILE A 144 -19.66 -17.80 0.57
C ILE A 144 -19.16 -18.86 1.55
N GLU A 145 -17.99 -18.62 2.13
CA GLU A 145 -17.39 -19.43 3.18
C GLU A 145 -17.06 -18.56 4.40
N LEU A 146 -17.53 -18.96 5.59
CA LEU A 146 -17.18 -18.32 6.85
C LEU A 146 -16.53 -19.35 7.78
N VAL A 147 -15.31 -19.08 8.22
CA VAL A 147 -14.54 -19.98 9.09
C VAL A 147 -13.96 -19.22 10.27
N LYS A 148 -14.12 -19.74 11.48
CA LYS A 148 -13.44 -19.19 12.65
C LYS A 148 -11.93 -19.46 12.54
N THR A 149 -11.13 -18.44 12.79
CA THR A 149 -9.67 -18.49 12.60
C THR A 149 -8.91 -18.53 13.91
N THR A 150 -7.78 -19.22 13.91
CA THR A 150 -6.75 -19.09 14.93
C THR A 150 -5.80 -17.97 14.53
N VAL A 151 -5.64 -16.98 15.39
CA VAL A 151 -4.71 -15.88 15.16
C VAL A 151 -3.33 -16.24 15.71
N VAL A 152 -2.30 -16.04 14.89
CA VAL A 152 -0.90 -16.37 15.19
C VAL A 152 -0.05 -15.13 15.02
N TYR A 153 0.84 -14.87 15.98
CA TYR A 153 1.72 -13.71 16.01
C TYR A 153 3.17 -14.12 15.88
N ARG A 154 4.05 -13.19 15.51
CA ARG A 154 5.51 -13.42 15.56
C ARG A 154 5.94 -13.60 17.01
N ARG A 155 6.86 -14.52 17.27
CA ARG A 155 7.37 -14.79 18.62
C ARG A 155 8.89 -14.66 18.73
N MET A 156 9.34 -13.99 19.79
CA MET A 156 10.75 -13.89 20.19
C MET A 156 10.84 -14.11 21.71
N GLY A 157 11.23 -15.31 22.12
CA GLY A 157 11.16 -15.69 23.54
C GLY A 157 9.71 -15.68 24.05
N ASP A 158 9.45 -14.87 25.08
CA ASP A 158 8.10 -14.63 25.63
C ASP A 158 7.38 -13.43 25.00
N ILE A 159 8.02 -12.72 24.08
CA ILE A 159 7.45 -11.56 23.38
C ILE A 159 6.68 -12.04 22.16
N GLU A 160 5.44 -11.56 22.04
CA GLU A 160 4.58 -11.75 20.87
C GLU A 160 4.24 -10.38 20.28
N LEU A 161 4.44 -10.22 18.97
CA LEU A 161 4.08 -9.01 18.23
C LEU A 161 3.24 -9.37 17.00
N GLY A 162 2.10 -8.72 16.86
CA GLY A 162 1.22 -8.79 15.69
C GLY A 162 1.50 -7.70 14.66
N GLU A 163 0.70 -7.67 13.59
CA GLU A 163 0.75 -6.63 12.57
C GLU A 163 0.59 -5.23 13.20
N GLY A 164 1.46 -4.31 12.79
CA GLY A 164 1.50 -2.94 13.32
C GLY A 164 2.37 -2.77 14.56
N GLU A 165 2.85 -3.85 15.17
CA GLU A 165 3.73 -3.80 16.34
C GLU A 165 5.21 -4.00 15.96
N ARG A 166 6.10 -3.29 16.64
CA ARG A 166 7.55 -3.44 16.50
C ARG A 166 8.29 -2.98 17.75
N ILE A 167 9.43 -3.59 18.01
CA ILE A 167 10.44 -3.08 18.94
C ILE A 167 11.59 -2.57 18.08
N LYS A 168 11.96 -1.31 18.26
CA LYS A 168 13.08 -0.70 17.54
C LYS A 168 13.83 0.25 18.45
N ASN A 169 15.15 0.11 18.54
CA ASN A 169 16.01 0.97 19.35
C ASN A 169 15.53 1.09 20.83
N GLY A 170 15.12 -0.04 21.43
CA GLY A 170 14.65 -0.08 22.83
C GLY A 170 13.25 0.49 23.07
N ARG A 171 12.50 0.82 22.00
CA ARG A 171 11.14 1.36 22.06
C ARG A 171 10.14 0.37 21.49
N TYR A 172 9.02 0.18 22.17
CA TYR A 172 7.86 -0.51 21.61
C TYR A 172 7.00 0.51 20.87
N LEU A 173 6.60 0.16 19.65
CA LEU A 173 5.76 0.97 18.78
C LEU A 173 4.59 0.11 18.31
N PHE A 174 3.40 0.67 18.35
CA PHE A 174 2.20 0.10 17.76
C PHE A 174 1.51 1.14 16.89
N ASN A 175 1.16 0.73 15.67
CA ASN A 175 0.25 1.46 14.80
C ASN A 175 -0.88 0.52 14.39
N ALA A 176 -2.11 0.91 14.67
CA ALA A 176 -3.26 0.06 14.37
C ALA A 176 -3.37 -0.22 12.85
N PRO A 177 -3.42 -1.49 12.41
CA PRO A 177 -3.32 -1.88 11.00
C PRO A 177 -4.65 -1.71 10.23
N PHE A 178 -5.31 -0.55 10.35
CA PHE A 178 -6.64 -0.34 9.78
C PHE A 178 -6.70 -0.45 8.25
N MET A 179 -5.60 -0.12 7.56
CA MET A 179 -5.47 -0.23 6.11
C MET A 179 -5.18 -1.66 5.64
N GLY A 180 -4.56 -2.47 6.50
CA GLY A 180 -4.02 -3.77 6.17
C GLY A 180 -5.07 -4.89 6.08
N GLU A 181 -4.55 -6.10 6.22
CA GLU A 181 -5.35 -7.33 6.22
C GLU A 181 -6.05 -7.55 7.57
N SER A 182 -5.37 -7.22 8.68
CA SER A 182 -5.95 -7.37 10.02
C SER A 182 -7.16 -6.46 10.26
N THR A 183 -7.26 -5.29 9.62
CA THR A 183 -8.40 -4.37 9.73
C THR A 183 -8.78 -3.98 11.16
N ASN A 184 -9.91 -4.50 11.65
CA ASN A 184 -10.45 -4.32 12.98
C ASN A 184 -9.91 -5.36 13.98
N HIS A 185 -8.89 -6.12 13.59
CA HIS A 185 -8.09 -6.96 14.46
C HIS A 185 -6.72 -6.31 14.73
N ALA A 186 -6.24 -6.43 15.96
CA ALA A 186 -4.84 -6.24 16.30
C ALA A 186 -4.56 -7.03 17.58
N ARG A 187 -3.34 -7.52 17.79
CA ARG A 187 -3.00 -8.23 19.05
C ARG A 187 -3.27 -7.37 20.30
N PRO A 188 -3.00 -6.04 20.31
CA PRO A 188 -3.35 -5.22 21.47
C PRO A 188 -4.84 -4.91 21.57
N LEU A 189 -5.69 -5.21 20.59
CA LEU A 189 -7.13 -4.93 20.69
C LEU A 189 -7.76 -5.83 21.75
N ALA A 190 -8.27 -5.23 22.82
CA ALA A 190 -8.85 -5.97 23.94
C ALA A 190 -10.38 -6.12 23.83
N GLY A 191 -11.04 -5.23 23.09
CA GLY A 191 -12.49 -5.29 22.86
C GLY A 191 -13.03 -3.99 22.27
N PHE A 192 -14.23 -4.06 21.73
CA PHE A 192 -14.97 -2.91 21.19
C PHE A 192 -16.48 -3.21 21.10
N ASN A 193 -17.28 -2.18 20.87
CA ASN A 193 -18.68 -2.30 20.46
C ASN A 193 -19.06 -1.41 19.25
N CYS A 194 -18.13 -0.60 18.76
CA CYS A 194 -18.37 0.35 17.67
C CYS A 194 -18.32 -0.30 16.28
N TYR A 195 -18.88 0.40 15.30
CA TYR A 195 -18.83 -0.01 13.90
C TYR A 195 -17.43 0.22 13.32
N PHE A 196 -16.90 -0.76 12.58
CA PHE A 196 -15.68 -0.59 11.80
C PHE A 196 -16.01 -0.38 10.32
N ASN A 197 -15.55 0.72 9.74
CA ASN A 197 -15.65 0.99 8.31
C ASN A 197 -14.27 1.22 7.72
N LYS A 198 -13.67 0.21 7.09
CA LYS A 198 -12.26 0.29 6.66
C LYS A 198 -11.96 1.65 6.00
N PRO A 199 -10.93 2.40 6.46
CA PRO A 199 -9.93 2.08 7.48
C PRO A 199 -10.17 2.78 8.82
N ARG A 200 -11.42 2.90 9.29
CA ARG A 200 -11.74 3.68 10.51
C ARG A 200 -12.72 3.01 11.46
N TRP A 201 -12.54 3.29 12.74
CA TRP A 201 -13.59 3.13 13.73
C TRP A 201 -14.61 4.25 13.59
N VAL A 202 -15.89 3.94 13.75
CA VAL A 202 -16.98 4.91 13.66
C VAL A 202 -17.73 4.90 14.99
N PHE A 203 -17.71 6.03 15.68
CA PHE A 203 -18.27 6.20 17.01
C PHE A 203 -19.64 6.85 16.97
N SER A 204 -20.56 6.22 17.67
CA SER A 204 -21.86 6.75 18.09
C SER A 204 -21.91 6.91 19.63
N PRO A 205 -22.90 7.63 20.19
CA PRO A 205 -23.02 7.75 21.64
C PRO A 205 -23.11 6.39 22.34
N GLY A 206 -22.24 6.15 23.32
CA GLY A 206 -22.13 4.86 24.04
C GLY A 206 -21.09 3.89 23.48
N ASP A 207 -20.47 4.24 22.35
CA ASP A 207 -19.44 3.41 21.73
C ASP A 207 -18.07 3.54 22.40
N TRP A 208 -17.29 2.47 22.32
CA TRP A 208 -15.95 2.37 22.88
C TRP A 208 -15.09 1.34 22.13
N VAL A 209 -13.77 1.55 22.22
CA VAL A 209 -12.72 0.59 21.83
C VAL A 209 -11.64 0.61 22.91
N VAL A 210 -11.11 -0.56 23.25
CA VAL A 210 -10.07 -0.71 24.27
C VAL A 210 -8.88 -1.47 23.68
N TYR A 211 -7.67 -0.94 23.93
CA TYR A 211 -6.40 -1.59 23.63
C TYR A 211 -5.65 -1.91 24.91
N ARG A 212 -4.97 -3.07 24.95
CA ARG A 212 -4.08 -3.54 26.00
C ARG A 212 -2.68 -3.75 25.43
N HIS A 213 -1.77 -2.85 25.77
CA HIS A 213 -0.36 -2.91 25.37
C HIS A 213 0.46 -3.68 26.40
N LYS A 214 0.78 -4.93 26.07
CA LYS A 214 1.65 -5.81 26.87
C LYS A 214 2.71 -6.45 25.97
N VAL A 215 3.98 -6.30 26.33
CA VAL A 215 5.13 -6.75 25.52
C VAL A 215 5.89 -7.83 26.30
N GLY A 216 5.43 -9.08 26.22
CA GLY A 216 6.01 -10.18 27.00
C GLY A 216 6.05 -9.89 28.50
N SER A 217 7.21 -10.13 29.11
CA SER A 217 7.53 -9.78 30.49
C SER A 217 8.19 -8.41 30.65
N LEU A 218 8.35 -7.62 29.59
CA LEU A 218 9.06 -6.33 29.64
C LEU A 218 8.28 -5.28 30.46
N THR A 219 9.04 -4.39 31.09
CA THR A 219 8.50 -3.24 31.81
C THR A 219 8.52 -2.01 30.90
N GLN A 220 7.39 -1.30 30.83
CA GLN A 220 7.27 -0.01 30.18
C GLN A 220 7.53 1.09 31.22
N THR A 221 8.41 2.04 30.91
CA THR A 221 8.84 3.12 31.84
C THR A 221 8.26 4.49 31.51
N GLY A 222 7.67 4.62 30.33
CA GLY A 222 6.99 5.81 29.84
C GLY A 222 6.34 5.48 28.49
N GLY A 223 5.42 6.31 28.04
CA GLY A 223 4.76 6.10 26.76
C GLY A 223 3.76 7.19 26.42
N GLY A 224 3.29 7.16 25.19
CA GLY A 224 2.38 8.15 24.63
C GLY A 224 1.51 7.55 23.54
N ILE A 225 0.51 8.32 23.14
CA ILE A 225 -0.46 7.92 22.12
C ILE A 225 -0.61 8.99 21.04
N GLU A 226 -1.08 8.54 19.88
CA GLU A 226 -1.64 9.38 18.84
C GLU A 226 -3.01 8.85 18.43
N VAL A 227 -3.99 9.74 18.29
CA VAL A 227 -5.34 9.43 17.80
C VAL A 227 -5.69 10.43 16.70
N VAL A 228 -6.17 9.95 15.56
CA VAL A 228 -6.50 10.80 14.41
C VAL A 228 -7.98 10.71 14.08
N ILE A 229 -8.70 11.82 14.27
CA ILE A 229 -10.07 11.98 13.76
C ILE A 229 -10.01 12.54 12.36
N GLY A 230 -10.40 11.73 11.37
CA GLY A 230 -10.42 12.15 9.96
C GLY A 230 -11.75 12.78 9.54
N HIS A 231 -12.84 12.44 10.22
CA HIS A 231 -14.18 12.98 9.98
C HIS A 231 -14.93 13.16 11.29
N HIS A 232 -15.62 14.30 11.43
CA HIS A 232 -16.38 14.65 12.62
C HIS A 232 -17.59 15.51 12.25
N THR A 233 -18.77 15.09 12.73
CA THR A 233 -20.05 15.81 12.64
C THR A 233 -20.70 16.02 14.00
N GLY A 234 -20.28 15.32 15.06
CA GLY A 234 -20.77 15.52 16.43
C GLY A 234 -20.16 14.58 17.48
N GLY A 235 -20.49 14.84 18.76
CA GLY A 235 -20.01 14.09 19.91
C GLY A 235 -18.63 14.51 20.40
N GLU A 236 -18.20 13.95 21.53
CA GLU A 236 -16.85 14.11 22.08
C GLU A 236 -16.23 12.73 22.28
N LEU A 237 -15.03 12.53 21.73
CA LEU A 237 -14.25 11.31 21.92
C LEU A 237 -13.33 11.50 23.12
N GLU A 238 -13.62 10.79 24.20
CA GLU A 238 -12.81 10.76 25.41
C GLU A 238 -11.72 9.69 25.30
N VAL A 239 -10.50 10.05 25.67
CA VAL A 239 -9.33 9.18 25.69
C VAL A 239 -8.85 8.99 27.11
N GLU A 240 -8.77 7.74 27.55
CA GLU A 240 -8.43 7.36 28.92
C GLU A 240 -7.35 6.26 28.93
N ALA A 241 -6.55 6.23 30.01
CA ALA A 241 -5.49 5.24 30.20
C ALA A 241 -5.52 4.60 31.58
N GLY A 242 -5.06 3.36 31.70
CA GLY A 242 -4.99 2.61 32.95
C GLY A 242 -3.97 1.47 32.90
N THR A 243 -3.83 0.71 33.99
CA THR A 243 -2.87 -0.41 34.09
C THR A 243 -3.54 -1.74 34.45
N ASP A 244 -4.86 -1.76 34.68
CA ASP A 244 -5.63 -2.92 35.12
C ASP A 244 -6.89 -3.19 34.29
N GLY A 245 -7.17 -2.34 33.28
CA GLY A 245 -8.39 -2.38 32.46
C GLY A 245 -9.67 -1.97 33.21
N LYS A 246 -9.58 -1.46 34.44
CA LYS A 246 -10.72 -1.12 35.32
C LYS A 246 -10.67 0.32 35.80
N SER A 247 -9.49 0.77 36.20
CA SER A 247 -9.19 2.11 36.72
C SER A 247 -8.69 2.98 35.56
N TRP A 248 -9.40 4.07 35.30
CA TRP A 248 -9.16 4.92 34.12
C TRP A 248 -8.76 6.33 34.55
N THR A 249 -7.69 6.84 33.97
CA THR A 249 -7.21 8.21 34.11
C THR A 249 -7.48 8.96 32.81
N PRO A 250 -8.14 10.13 32.82
CA PRO A 250 -8.33 10.94 31.62
C PRO A 250 -7.00 11.36 31.01
N VAL A 251 -6.87 11.23 29.68
CA VAL A 251 -5.70 11.67 28.91
C VAL A 251 -6.05 12.87 28.03
N GLY A 252 -7.24 12.86 27.42
CA GLY A 252 -7.69 13.96 26.59
C GLY A 252 -9.10 13.77 26.06
N VAL A 253 -9.61 14.82 25.40
CA VAL A 253 -10.91 14.83 24.72
C VAL A 253 -10.72 15.45 23.35
N MET A 254 -11.34 14.86 22.33
CA MET A 254 -11.31 15.36 20.95
C MET A 254 -12.74 15.62 20.46
N SER A 255 -12.95 16.75 19.78
CA SER A 255 -14.28 17.20 19.35
C SER A 255 -14.29 17.84 17.96
N ARG A 256 -13.29 17.53 17.13
CA ARG A 256 -13.16 17.99 15.74
C ARG A 256 -12.19 17.10 14.97
N ARG A 257 -12.09 17.34 13.66
CA ARG A 257 -11.06 16.73 12.81
C ARG A 257 -9.68 17.24 13.23
N GLU A 258 -8.89 16.39 13.86
CA GLU A 258 -7.53 16.69 14.30
C GLU A 258 -6.71 15.41 14.56
N ALA A 259 -5.38 15.56 14.68
CA ALA A 259 -4.48 14.56 15.23
C ALA A 259 -4.13 14.96 16.66
N PHE A 260 -4.52 14.15 17.64
CA PHE A 260 -4.24 14.35 19.05
C PHE A 260 -3.04 13.50 19.46
N ARG A 261 -2.03 14.13 20.05
CA ARG A 261 -0.84 13.48 20.60
C ARG A 261 -0.70 13.85 22.07
N ALA A 262 -0.49 12.86 22.93
CA ALA A 262 -0.29 13.07 24.35
C ALA A 262 0.63 12.01 24.95
N ASP A 263 1.51 12.45 25.84
CA ASP A 263 2.21 11.57 26.78
C ASP A 263 1.23 11.06 27.83
N LEU A 264 1.40 9.81 28.25
CA LEU A 264 0.57 9.22 29.29
C LEU A 264 1.03 9.68 30.68
N PRO A 265 0.11 9.79 31.67
CA PRO A 265 0.47 10.21 33.01
C PRO A 265 1.60 9.37 33.62
N ALA A 266 2.65 10.03 34.12
CA ALA A 266 3.82 9.36 34.70
C ALA A 266 3.46 8.40 35.86
N SER A 267 2.34 8.64 36.56
CA SER A 267 1.83 7.78 37.62
C SER A 267 1.40 6.39 37.16
N LEU A 268 1.22 6.18 35.85
CA LEU A 268 0.93 4.86 35.28
C LEU A 268 2.19 3.99 35.14
N PHE A 269 3.38 4.56 35.27
CA PHE A 269 4.65 3.86 35.06
C PHE A 269 5.46 3.72 36.36
N PRO A 270 6.29 2.66 36.49
CA PRO A 270 6.48 1.56 35.54
C PRO A 270 5.29 0.58 35.48
N ALA A 271 5.00 0.06 34.29
CA ALA A 271 3.89 -0.88 34.07
C ALA A 271 4.30 -2.09 33.21
N LYS A 272 3.72 -3.26 33.51
CA LYS A 272 3.83 -4.45 32.63
C LYS A 272 2.81 -4.41 31.49
N GLU A 273 1.69 -3.74 31.71
CA GLU A 273 0.66 -3.54 30.71
C GLU A 273 0.02 -2.16 30.87
N VAL A 274 -0.31 -1.56 29.73
CA VAL A 274 -0.98 -0.26 29.66
C VAL A 274 -2.24 -0.42 28.83
N TRP A 275 -3.35 0.02 29.38
CA TRP A 275 -4.67 -0.03 28.77
C TRP A 275 -5.06 1.35 28.27
N ILE A 276 -5.57 1.45 27.05
CA ILE A 276 -6.07 2.69 26.45
C ILE A 276 -7.53 2.47 26.03
N ARG A 277 -8.42 3.37 26.43
CA ARG A 277 -9.83 3.37 26.05
C ARG A 277 -10.15 4.64 25.29
N LEU A 278 -10.72 4.48 24.10
CA LEU A 278 -11.40 5.57 23.39
C LEU A 278 -12.90 5.32 23.55
N ARG A 279 -13.66 6.32 23.99
CA ARG A 279 -15.11 6.18 24.16
C ARG A 279 -15.86 7.47 23.88
N MET A 280 -17.12 7.33 23.50
CA MET A 280 -18.07 8.43 23.41
C MET A 280 -19.15 8.25 24.47
N ALA A 281 -19.37 9.27 25.30
CA ALA A 281 -20.43 9.21 26.31
C ALA A 281 -21.81 8.98 25.66
N ALA A 282 -22.66 8.19 26.32
CA ALA A 282 -24.05 8.02 25.91
C ALA A 282 -24.82 9.33 26.17
N SER A 283 -25.05 10.14 25.15
CA SER A 283 -25.94 11.30 25.20
C SER A 283 -27.26 11.00 24.50
N ALA A 284 -28.35 11.66 24.92
CA ALA A 284 -29.73 11.36 24.50
C ALA A 284 -30.10 11.83 23.07
N THR A 285 -29.15 12.36 22.29
CA THR A 285 -29.40 12.89 20.94
C THR A 285 -28.56 12.14 19.93
N SER A 286 -29.11 11.06 19.38
CA SER A 286 -28.52 10.31 18.26
C SER A 286 -28.88 10.97 16.92
N GLY A 287 -27.88 11.40 16.17
CA GLY A 287 -27.97 11.50 14.71
C GLY A 287 -27.65 10.13 14.12
N LEU A 288 -28.65 9.26 13.99
CA LEU A 288 -28.49 7.96 13.32
C LEU A 288 -28.66 8.16 11.82
N ASP A 289 -27.55 8.19 11.09
CA ASP A 289 -27.56 7.89 9.67
C ASP A 289 -27.17 6.41 9.51
N LEU A 290 -28.11 5.61 9.03
CA LEU A 290 -27.97 4.17 8.78
C LEU A 290 -26.87 3.85 7.74
N LEU A 291 -26.41 4.85 6.97
CA LEU A 291 -25.36 4.70 5.97
C LEU A 291 -24.03 5.38 6.40
N SER A 292 -24.07 6.43 7.24
CA SER A 292 -22.87 7.16 7.68
C SER A 292 -22.34 6.78 9.08
N GLY A 293 -23.07 5.94 9.82
CA GLY A 293 -22.55 5.04 10.88
C GLY A 293 -22.09 5.65 12.21
N GLY A 294 -21.94 6.96 12.32
CA GLY A 294 -21.58 7.63 13.58
C GLY A 294 -21.01 9.03 13.37
N SER A 295 -20.97 9.80 14.45
CA SER A 295 -20.68 11.24 14.40
C SER A 295 -19.19 11.57 14.42
N THR A 296 -18.33 10.59 14.73
CA THR A 296 -16.87 10.74 14.74
C THR A 296 -16.19 9.49 14.17
N GLN A 297 -15.21 9.69 13.29
CA GLN A 297 -14.47 8.61 12.64
C GLN A 297 -12.98 8.69 12.98
N VAL A 298 -12.45 7.64 13.62
CA VAL A 298 -11.04 7.53 14.01
C VAL A 298 -10.29 6.74 12.95
N HIS A 299 -9.46 7.44 12.17
CA HIS A 299 -8.65 6.91 11.07
C HIS A 299 -7.27 6.42 11.48
N GLY A 300 -6.83 6.75 12.70
CA GLY A 300 -5.50 6.39 13.17
C GLY A 300 -5.45 6.26 14.68
N TYR A 301 -4.74 5.24 15.13
CA TYR A 301 -4.39 5.04 16.53
C TYR A 301 -2.97 4.48 16.60
N ALA A 302 -2.10 5.15 17.33
CA ALA A 302 -0.76 4.68 17.62
C ALA A 302 -0.45 4.77 19.12
N TYR A 303 0.41 3.87 19.56
CA TYR A 303 0.95 3.82 20.91
C TYR A 303 2.46 3.62 20.83
N HIS A 304 3.20 4.27 21.72
CA HIS A 304 4.61 3.98 21.90
C HIS A 304 4.96 3.91 23.38
N ALA A 305 5.97 3.11 23.71
CA ALA A 305 6.51 3.00 25.05
C ALA A 305 8.02 2.85 25.05
N GLU A 306 8.65 3.49 26.03
CA GLU A 306 10.03 3.23 26.41
C GLU A 306 10.08 1.92 27.22
N LEU A 307 10.99 1.03 26.86
CA LEU A 307 11.17 -0.26 27.53
C LEU A 307 12.34 -0.17 28.51
N ALA A 308 12.18 -0.76 29.71
CA ALA A 308 13.23 -0.81 30.71
C ALA A 308 14.45 -1.63 30.23
N ASP A 309 14.18 -2.65 29.41
CA ASP A 309 15.17 -3.55 28.83
C ASP A 309 15.05 -3.50 27.29
N ALA A 310 16.18 -3.61 26.58
CA ALA A 310 16.22 -3.62 25.12
C ALA A 310 16.44 -5.06 24.60
N PRO A 311 15.39 -5.80 24.21
CA PRO A 311 15.49 -7.20 23.79
C PRO A 311 16.05 -7.38 22.36
N GLY A 312 16.40 -6.28 21.67
CA GLY A 312 16.74 -6.25 20.25
C GLY A 312 15.56 -5.83 19.38
N ASP A 313 15.86 -5.49 18.12
CA ASP A 313 14.85 -5.09 17.14
C ASP A 313 14.01 -6.30 16.73
N PHE A 314 12.69 -6.13 16.72
CA PHE A 314 11.75 -7.20 16.41
C PHE A 314 10.47 -6.65 15.77
N PHE A 315 10.04 -7.27 14.67
CA PHE A 315 8.88 -6.83 13.90
C PHE A 315 7.76 -7.87 14.00
N GLY A 316 6.56 -7.39 14.33
CA GLY A 316 5.37 -8.20 14.43
C GLY A 316 4.72 -8.50 13.09
N ALA A 317 3.95 -9.59 13.06
CA ALA A 317 3.07 -9.94 11.96
C ALA A 317 1.89 -10.75 12.51
N THR A 318 0.73 -10.62 11.88
CA THR A 318 -0.46 -11.42 12.20
C THR A 318 -0.72 -12.41 11.07
N ARG A 319 -1.01 -13.67 11.42
CA ARG A 319 -1.48 -14.69 10.49
C ARG A 319 -2.79 -15.27 10.99
N PHE A 320 -3.76 -15.38 10.10
CA PHE A 320 -5.06 -15.95 10.38
C PHE A 320 -5.12 -17.35 9.78
N VAL A 321 -5.16 -18.36 10.63
CA VAL A 321 -5.19 -19.76 10.21
C VAL A 321 -6.62 -20.28 10.28
N ALA A 322 -7.16 -20.70 9.15
CA ALA A 322 -8.42 -21.41 9.06
C ALA A 322 -8.14 -22.91 9.01
N VAL A 323 -8.75 -23.69 9.90
CA VAL A 323 -8.64 -25.16 9.87
C VAL A 323 -9.80 -25.68 9.01
N THR A 324 -9.48 -26.33 7.90
CA THR A 324 -10.45 -26.81 6.91
C THR A 324 -10.91 -28.23 7.20
N ASP A 325 -10.01 -29.05 7.74
CA ASP A 325 -10.29 -30.44 8.13
C ASP A 325 -9.67 -30.68 9.51
N ASP A 326 -10.51 -31.00 10.50
CA ASP A 326 -10.05 -31.28 11.87
C ASP A 326 -9.90 -32.78 12.13
N ASN A 327 -9.13 -33.09 13.17
CA ASN A 327 -9.13 -34.40 13.79
C ASN A 327 -9.38 -34.24 15.30
N PRO A 328 -10.52 -34.69 15.82
CA PRO A 328 -10.85 -34.57 17.25
C PRO A 328 -9.85 -35.27 18.19
N SER A 329 -9.06 -36.22 17.67
CA SER A 329 -7.98 -36.88 18.44
C SER A 329 -6.68 -36.08 18.44
N LEU A 330 -6.63 -34.94 17.75
CA LEU A 330 -5.48 -34.05 17.72
C LEU A 330 -5.78 -32.71 18.37
N ARG A 331 -4.78 -32.21 19.09
CA ARG A 331 -4.70 -30.84 19.54
C ARG A 331 -3.52 -30.18 18.83
N VAL A 332 -3.80 -29.22 17.96
CA VAL A 332 -2.78 -28.45 17.23
C VAL A 332 -2.77 -27.02 17.73
N SER A 333 -1.60 -26.40 17.88
CA SER A 333 -1.47 -24.95 18.09
C SER A 333 -0.33 -24.41 17.25
N PHE A 334 -0.58 -23.34 16.51
CA PHE A 334 0.42 -22.65 15.70
C PHE A 334 1.13 -21.59 16.54
N ASP A 335 2.47 -21.64 16.57
CA ASP A 335 3.26 -20.76 17.42
C ASP A 335 3.84 -19.56 16.66
N ASP A 336 4.43 -19.78 15.48
CA ASP A 336 5.08 -18.73 14.67
C ASP A 336 5.26 -19.22 13.23
N PHE A 337 4.95 -18.39 12.23
CA PHE A 337 5.23 -18.68 10.82
C PHE A 337 6.63 -18.19 10.38
N GLY A 338 7.37 -17.53 11.27
CA GLY A 338 8.56 -16.78 10.90
C GLY A 338 8.17 -15.49 10.15
N ALA A 339 9.12 -14.90 9.43
CA ALA A 339 8.88 -13.66 8.69
C ALA A 339 7.82 -13.81 7.59
N ALA A 340 7.64 -15.03 7.08
CA ALA A 340 6.72 -15.35 6.00
C ALA A 340 6.89 -14.41 4.80
N ILE A 341 8.16 -14.16 4.45
CA ILE A 341 8.60 -13.45 3.25
C ILE A 341 9.14 -14.46 2.22
N PRO A 342 9.37 -14.10 0.95
CA PRO A 342 9.92 -15.00 -0.05
C PRO A 342 11.18 -15.73 0.46
N TRP A 343 11.40 -16.96 -0.03
CA TRP A 343 12.44 -17.91 0.41
C TRP A 343 12.14 -18.61 1.74
N LYS A 344 13.19 -18.96 2.48
CA LYS A 344 13.18 -19.87 3.61
C LYS A 344 12.53 -19.25 4.83
N ASN A 345 11.56 -19.98 5.37
CA ASN A 345 10.87 -19.68 6.61
C ASN A 345 10.78 -20.96 7.45
N THR A 346 10.23 -20.85 8.66
CA THR A 346 9.99 -22.01 9.53
C THR A 346 8.69 -21.82 10.26
N LEU A 347 7.75 -22.74 10.03
CA LEU A 347 6.52 -22.84 10.79
C LEU A 347 6.80 -23.63 12.07
N ARG A 348 6.66 -22.97 13.22
CA ARG A 348 6.69 -23.62 14.54
C ARG A 348 5.26 -23.91 14.97
N LEU A 349 4.99 -25.15 15.34
CA LEU A 349 3.69 -25.56 15.85
C LEU A 349 3.84 -26.65 16.92
N GLN A 350 2.79 -26.86 17.70
CA GLN A 350 2.72 -27.95 18.68
C GLN A 350 1.55 -28.86 18.36
N VAL A 351 1.76 -30.17 18.48
CA VAL A 351 0.75 -31.20 18.25
C VAL A 351 0.71 -32.17 19.41
N ALA A 352 -0.48 -32.50 19.90
CA ALA A 352 -0.70 -33.58 20.85
C ALA A 352 -1.77 -34.54 20.33
N ASN A 353 -1.57 -35.82 20.58
CA ASN A 353 -2.56 -36.86 20.35
C ASN A 353 -3.38 -37.10 21.63
N GLN A 354 -4.66 -36.75 21.57
CA GLN A 354 -5.65 -36.93 22.64
C GLN A 354 -6.31 -38.31 22.60
N GLY A 355 -6.05 -39.11 21.57
CA GLY A 355 -6.56 -40.47 21.42
C GLY A 355 -5.86 -41.48 22.33
N GLY A 356 -6.43 -42.70 22.37
CA GLY A 356 -5.93 -43.82 23.16
C GLY A 356 -4.84 -44.66 22.47
N GLU A 357 -4.66 -44.49 21.16
CA GLU A 357 -3.67 -45.21 20.36
C GLU A 357 -2.60 -44.25 19.82
N GLN A 358 -1.45 -44.81 19.44
CA GLN A 358 -0.38 -44.04 18.82
C GLN A 358 -0.82 -43.52 17.45
N LEU A 359 -0.53 -42.25 17.15
CA LEU A 359 -0.90 -41.62 15.89
C LEU A 359 0.34 -41.23 15.09
N GLU A 360 0.33 -41.56 13.81
CA GLU A 360 1.37 -41.18 12.84
C GLU A 360 0.92 -39.99 12.00
N ILE A 361 1.76 -38.95 11.95
CA ILE A 361 1.58 -37.78 11.08
C ILE A 361 2.73 -37.68 10.07
N ARG A 362 2.43 -37.10 8.90
CA ARG A 362 3.34 -36.81 7.80
C ARG A 362 3.15 -35.36 7.36
N PRO A 363 3.81 -34.40 8.04
CA PRO A 363 3.60 -33.00 7.76
C PRO A 363 4.06 -32.61 6.35
N ALA A 364 3.27 -31.78 5.69
CA ALA A 364 3.59 -31.16 4.42
C ALA A 364 3.07 -29.72 4.41
N ILE A 365 3.85 -28.82 3.81
CA ILE A 365 3.48 -27.42 3.61
C ILE A 365 3.47 -27.15 2.10
N ILE A 366 2.36 -26.65 1.58
CA ILE A 366 2.23 -26.25 0.17
C ILE A 366 2.01 -24.75 0.13
N VAL A 367 2.88 -24.03 -0.56
CA VAL A 367 2.78 -22.58 -0.74
C VAL A 367 2.46 -22.26 -2.19
N ARG A 368 1.45 -21.40 -2.42
CA ARG A 368 1.03 -20.95 -3.75
C ARG A 368 0.97 -19.44 -3.80
N THR A 369 1.38 -18.84 -4.92
CA THR A 369 1.22 -17.41 -5.19
C THR A 369 0.11 -17.17 -6.22
N ALA A 370 -0.46 -15.96 -6.24
CA ALA A 370 -1.40 -15.55 -7.29
C ALA A 370 -0.81 -15.59 -8.71
N SER A 371 0.52 -15.47 -8.85
CA SER A 371 1.22 -15.64 -10.13
C SER A 371 1.32 -17.09 -10.62
N GLY A 372 0.80 -18.06 -9.84
CA GLY A 372 0.78 -19.48 -10.19
C GLY A 372 2.03 -20.26 -9.76
N LEU A 373 2.98 -19.63 -9.06
CA LEU A 373 4.13 -20.35 -8.49
C LEU A 373 3.66 -21.23 -7.33
N SER A 374 4.26 -22.41 -7.22
CA SER A 374 3.90 -23.38 -6.18
C SER A 374 5.13 -24.17 -5.71
N VAL A 375 5.29 -24.28 -4.40
CA VAL A 375 6.34 -25.09 -3.75
C VAL A 375 5.69 -25.97 -2.69
N ALA A 376 6.00 -27.26 -2.74
CA ALA A 376 5.56 -28.24 -1.75
C ALA A 376 6.77 -28.77 -0.97
N THR A 377 6.76 -28.60 0.35
CA THR A 377 7.78 -29.11 1.26
C THR A 377 7.21 -30.30 2.03
N GLN A 378 7.84 -31.46 1.89
CA GLN A 378 7.49 -32.69 2.61
C GLN A 378 8.43 -32.87 3.80
N HIS A 379 7.89 -33.20 4.97
CA HIS A 379 8.67 -33.44 6.17
C HIS A 379 8.71 -34.91 6.56
N GLY A 380 9.72 -35.26 7.36
CA GLY A 380 9.83 -36.59 7.95
C GLY A 380 8.61 -36.94 8.79
N GLN A 381 8.28 -38.22 8.82
CA GLN A 381 7.20 -38.75 9.64
C GLN A 381 7.44 -38.44 11.13
N ALA A 382 6.38 -38.07 11.84
CA ALA A 382 6.41 -37.90 13.28
C ALA A 382 5.36 -38.78 13.96
N THR A 383 5.78 -39.48 15.01
CA THR A 383 4.88 -40.30 15.81
C THR A 383 4.49 -39.57 17.09
N LEU A 384 3.20 -39.58 17.40
CA LEU A 384 2.58 -38.92 18.55
C LEU A 384 2.07 -39.97 19.55
N PRO A 385 2.65 -40.04 20.76
CA PRO A 385 2.18 -40.97 21.79
C PRO A 385 0.77 -40.58 22.26
N PRO A 386 -0.05 -41.56 22.72
CA PRO A 386 -1.33 -41.26 23.33
C PRO A 386 -1.16 -40.50 24.65
N GLY A 387 -2.23 -39.87 25.13
CA GLY A 387 -2.25 -39.21 26.45
C GLY A 387 -2.00 -37.70 26.45
N GLY A 388 -2.00 -37.05 25.28
CA GLY A 388 -2.13 -35.60 25.18
C GLY A 388 -0.86 -34.78 25.42
N ALA A 389 0.32 -35.42 25.43
CA ALA A 389 1.60 -34.70 25.54
C ALA A 389 1.86 -33.86 24.27
N MET A 390 2.12 -32.56 24.44
CA MET A 390 2.45 -31.66 23.33
C MET A 390 3.86 -31.96 22.81
N LYS A 391 3.97 -32.12 21.50
CA LYS A 391 5.23 -32.24 20.76
C LYS A 391 5.39 -31.01 19.87
N SER A 392 6.51 -30.30 20.01
CA SER A 392 6.86 -29.19 19.12
C SER A 392 7.44 -29.72 17.81
N LEU A 393 7.05 -29.09 16.69
CA LEU A 393 7.54 -29.35 15.36
C LEU A 393 8.00 -28.03 14.74
N ASP A 394 9.22 -28.04 14.21
CA ASP A 394 9.76 -26.99 13.35
C ASP A 394 9.73 -27.49 11.91
N LEU A 395 8.90 -26.84 11.08
CA LEU A 395 8.64 -27.24 9.71
C LEU A 395 9.17 -26.14 8.77
N PRO A 396 10.40 -26.29 8.21
CA PRO A 396 10.91 -25.37 7.20
C PRO A 396 10.02 -25.31 5.96
N TYR A 397 9.82 -24.14 5.37
CA TYR A 397 9.09 -24.01 4.12
C TYR A 397 9.61 -22.84 3.30
N GLU A 398 9.31 -22.83 2.00
CA GLU A 398 9.73 -21.76 1.10
C GLU A 398 8.53 -21.06 0.47
N ILE A 399 8.60 -19.73 0.40
CA ILE A 399 7.64 -18.91 -0.32
C ILE A 399 8.26 -18.51 -1.68
N PRO A 400 7.67 -18.91 -2.82
CA PRO A 400 8.33 -18.76 -4.12
C PRO A 400 8.20 -17.36 -4.77
N GLY A 401 7.46 -16.42 -4.15
CA GLY A 401 7.26 -15.08 -4.71
C GLY A 401 6.44 -14.16 -3.82
N ILE A 402 6.05 -13.02 -4.38
CA ILE A 402 5.29 -11.95 -3.71
C ILE A 402 3.79 -11.97 -4.05
N GLY A 403 3.07 -10.94 -3.60
CA GLY A 403 1.64 -10.78 -3.84
C GLY A 403 0.83 -11.69 -2.92
N ASP A 404 -0.35 -12.11 -3.37
CA ASP A 404 -1.19 -12.99 -2.55
C ASP A 404 -0.59 -14.39 -2.47
N VAL A 405 -0.37 -14.83 -1.24
CA VAL A 405 0.21 -16.12 -0.89
C VAL A 405 -0.80 -16.93 -0.08
N THR A 406 -0.96 -18.19 -0.48
CA THR A 406 -1.70 -19.21 0.27
C THR A 406 -0.73 -20.25 0.79
N ILE A 407 -0.74 -20.50 2.09
CA ILE A 407 -0.01 -21.60 2.72
C ILE A 407 -1.03 -22.64 3.18
N GLU A 408 -0.97 -23.84 2.60
CA GLU A 408 -1.70 -25.02 3.04
C GLU A 408 -0.79 -25.86 3.95
N ILE A 409 -1.29 -26.24 5.12
CA ILE A 409 -0.62 -27.07 6.12
C ILE A 409 -1.39 -28.37 6.24
N ASN A 410 -0.74 -29.48 5.93
CA ASN A 410 -1.33 -30.81 6.01
C ASN A 410 -0.49 -31.66 6.97
N LEU A 411 -1.08 -32.15 8.06
CA LEU A 411 -0.37 -33.08 8.96
C LEU A 411 -0.41 -34.53 8.46
N GLY A 412 -1.20 -34.85 7.44
CA GLY A 412 -1.14 -36.11 6.68
C GLY A 412 -1.31 -37.38 7.51
N GLY A 413 -0.92 -38.52 6.94
CA GLY A 413 -1.02 -39.83 7.60
C GLY A 413 -2.46 -40.17 7.99
N ALA A 414 -2.64 -40.71 9.19
CA ALA A 414 -3.96 -41.00 9.76
C ALA A 414 -4.64 -39.76 10.38
N SER A 415 -3.97 -38.60 10.42
CA SER A 415 -4.56 -37.40 11.00
C SER A 415 -5.66 -36.80 10.14
N GLY A 416 -5.46 -36.71 8.82
CA GLY A 416 -6.38 -35.96 7.94
C GLY A 416 -6.47 -34.46 8.24
N TYR A 417 -5.65 -33.93 9.17
CA TYR A 417 -5.74 -32.54 9.61
C TYR A 417 -5.20 -31.59 8.53
N ARG A 418 -6.00 -30.58 8.17
CA ARG A 418 -5.65 -29.55 7.20
C ARG A 418 -6.01 -28.16 7.70
N ALA A 419 -5.09 -27.24 7.48
CA ALA A 419 -5.27 -25.83 7.76
C ALA A 419 -4.69 -24.99 6.63
N GLU A 420 -5.14 -23.75 6.52
CA GLU A 420 -4.62 -22.80 5.55
C GLU A 420 -4.54 -21.40 6.12
N THR A 421 -3.62 -20.60 5.60
CA THR A 421 -3.55 -19.16 5.85
C THR A 421 -3.26 -18.43 4.54
N ASN A 422 -3.80 -17.21 4.42
CA ASN A 422 -3.65 -16.37 3.24
C ASN A 422 -3.17 -15.00 3.71
N PHE A 423 -2.28 -14.38 2.94
CA PHE A 423 -1.81 -13.01 3.18
C PHE A 423 -1.14 -12.47 1.92
N SER A 424 -0.94 -11.15 1.85
CA SER A 424 -0.24 -10.50 0.74
C SER A 424 1.18 -10.06 1.13
N ILE A 425 2.14 -10.28 0.24
CA ILE A 425 3.54 -9.89 0.41
C ILE A 425 3.85 -8.69 -0.49
N SER A 426 4.38 -7.63 0.11
CA SER A 426 4.78 -6.40 -0.59
C SER A 426 5.80 -6.67 -1.72
N PRO A 427 5.70 -5.95 -2.86
CA PRO A 427 6.70 -6.01 -3.92
C PRO A 427 8.14 -5.67 -3.50
N LEU A 428 8.32 -4.98 -2.38
CA LEU A 428 9.65 -4.71 -1.81
C LEU A 428 10.45 -5.99 -1.49
N HIS A 429 9.75 -7.10 -1.22
CA HIS A 429 10.37 -8.38 -0.91
C HIS A 429 10.66 -9.24 -2.14
N GLU A 430 10.37 -8.76 -3.35
CA GLU A 430 10.66 -9.52 -4.56
C GLU A 430 12.15 -9.76 -4.72
N ALA A 431 12.48 -10.99 -5.09
CA ALA A 431 13.84 -11.49 -5.11
C ALA A 431 14.15 -12.42 -6.29
N ASN A 432 13.22 -12.60 -7.23
CA ASN A 432 13.38 -13.43 -8.43
C ASN A 432 14.01 -12.72 -9.65
N TYR A 433 14.58 -11.52 -9.47
CA TYR A 433 15.18 -10.74 -10.55
C TYR A 433 16.66 -10.44 -10.31
N GLY A 434 17.37 -10.08 -11.39
CA GLY A 434 18.79 -9.74 -11.33
C GLY A 434 19.68 -10.99 -11.33
N ALA A 435 20.99 -10.76 -11.49
CA ALA A 435 21.96 -11.83 -11.68
C ALA A 435 23.31 -11.44 -11.06
N LEU A 436 24.01 -12.42 -10.49
CA LEU A 436 25.38 -12.23 -10.00
C LEU A 436 26.29 -11.72 -11.13
N LEU A 437 27.22 -10.84 -10.78
CA LEU A 437 28.26 -10.32 -11.66
C LEU A 437 29.57 -11.09 -11.45
N PRO A 438 30.50 -11.12 -12.43
CA PRO A 438 31.74 -11.90 -12.36
C PRO A 438 32.63 -11.53 -11.16
N GLY A 439 32.57 -10.28 -10.67
CA GLY A 439 33.30 -9.82 -9.48
C GLY A 439 32.68 -10.24 -8.14
N SER A 440 31.61 -11.03 -8.14
CA SER A 440 30.94 -11.49 -6.93
C SER A 440 31.78 -12.52 -6.17
N THR A 441 31.86 -12.38 -4.85
CA THR A 441 32.63 -13.27 -3.97
C THR A 441 31.86 -13.56 -2.68
N GLY A 442 32.35 -14.48 -1.85
CA GLY A 442 31.81 -14.68 -0.50
C GLY A 442 32.01 -13.46 0.42
N ASP A 443 33.01 -12.63 0.15
CA ASP A 443 33.29 -11.42 0.92
C ASP A 443 32.32 -10.28 0.56
N VAL A 444 32.07 -10.10 -0.74
CA VAL A 444 31.12 -9.11 -1.28
C VAL A 444 30.33 -9.76 -2.40
N ALA A 445 29.03 -9.97 -2.16
CA ALA A 445 28.13 -10.37 -3.22
C ALA A 445 27.89 -9.17 -4.14
N LEU A 446 28.08 -9.38 -5.44
CA LEU A 446 27.96 -8.35 -6.47
C LEU A 446 26.99 -8.84 -7.53
N TRP A 447 25.95 -8.06 -7.81
CA TRP A 447 24.92 -8.46 -8.76
C TRP A 447 24.28 -7.25 -9.44
N TRP A 448 23.67 -7.45 -10.60
CA TRP A 448 22.98 -6.38 -11.32
C TRP A 448 21.48 -6.58 -11.31
N ALA A 449 20.75 -5.47 -11.43
CA ALA A 449 19.30 -5.44 -11.61
C ALA A 449 18.91 -4.35 -12.62
N ALA A 450 17.78 -4.53 -13.29
CA ALA A 450 17.19 -3.46 -14.09
C ALA A 450 16.75 -2.27 -13.20
N SER A 451 16.73 -1.07 -13.77
CA SER A 451 16.33 0.18 -13.10
C SER A 451 14.91 0.16 -12.51
N GLY A 452 13.98 -0.60 -13.13
CA GLY A 452 12.59 -0.69 -12.66
C GLY A 452 12.38 -1.42 -11.34
N TRP A 453 13.39 -2.12 -10.82
CA TRP A 453 13.26 -2.92 -9.60
C TRP A 453 13.66 -2.17 -8.33
N LYS A 454 12.92 -2.40 -7.25
CA LYS A 454 13.21 -1.89 -5.91
C LYS A 454 14.02 -2.94 -5.13
N VAL A 455 15.29 -2.66 -4.87
CA VAL A 455 16.18 -3.56 -4.13
C VAL A 455 16.13 -3.27 -2.63
N SER A 456 15.49 -4.12 -1.84
CA SER A 456 15.43 -3.94 -0.38
C SER A 456 16.77 -4.22 0.30
N ARG A 457 17.00 -3.58 1.46
CA ARG A 457 18.24 -3.72 2.27
C ARG A 457 18.58 -5.18 2.58
N ASP A 458 17.56 -5.99 2.87
CA ASP A 458 17.76 -7.32 3.46
C ASP A 458 17.48 -8.46 2.47
N ARG A 459 17.17 -8.13 1.20
CA ARG A 459 16.94 -9.14 0.16
C ARG A 459 18.17 -10.04 0.01
N PRO A 460 18.02 -11.36 -0.08
CA PRO A 460 19.13 -12.23 -0.45
C PRO A 460 19.65 -11.91 -1.86
N ALA A 461 20.94 -12.14 -2.08
CA ALA A 461 21.55 -12.10 -3.40
C ALA A 461 20.93 -13.17 -4.33
N PRO A 462 20.92 -12.96 -5.65
CA PRO A 462 20.49 -13.98 -6.61
C PRO A 462 21.24 -15.31 -6.40
N ARG A 463 20.55 -16.43 -6.64
CA ARG A 463 21.17 -17.76 -6.54
C ARG A 463 22.03 -18.02 -7.78
N GLU A 464 23.12 -18.78 -7.61
CA GLU A 464 23.98 -19.19 -8.74
C GLU A 464 23.20 -19.94 -9.82
N GLU A 465 22.25 -20.78 -9.41
CA GLU A 465 21.38 -21.56 -10.31
C GLU A 465 20.42 -20.70 -11.16
N ASP A 466 20.13 -19.47 -10.71
CA ASP A 466 19.29 -18.50 -11.42
C ASP A 466 20.13 -17.48 -12.24
N THR A 467 21.46 -17.55 -12.16
CA THR A 467 22.38 -16.59 -12.78
C THR A 467 22.83 -17.07 -14.17
N PRO A 468 22.79 -16.22 -15.23
CA PRO A 468 23.43 -16.51 -16.51
C PRO A 468 24.92 -16.87 -16.35
N ARG A 469 25.47 -17.67 -17.26
CA ARG A 469 26.89 -18.07 -17.18
C ARG A 469 27.82 -16.85 -17.14
N GLU A 470 28.98 -17.04 -16.51
CA GLU A 470 30.01 -16.03 -16.22
C GLU A 470 30.39 -15.15 -17.43
N GLU A 471 30.30 -15.71 -18.64
CA GLU A 471 30.57 -15.06 -19.93
C GLU A 471 29.50 -14.06 -20.40
N ASP A 472 28.30 -14.03 -19.78
CA ASP A 472 27.16 -13.17 -20.14
C ASP A 472 26.77 -12.15 -19.05
N ALA A 473 27.43 -12.16 -17.89
CA ALA A 473 27.03 -11.39 -16.71
C ALA A 473 27.57 -9.95 -16.75
N ALA A 474 26.85 -9.06 -17.44
CA ALA A 474 27.14 -7.62 -17.50
C ALA A 474 25.95 -6.77 -17.06
N LEU A 475 26.23 -5.55 -16.63
CA LEU A 475 25.22 -4.51 -16.49
C LEU A 475 24.75 -4.08 -17.89
N ARG A 476 23.50 -4.35 -18.22
CA ARG A 476 22.95 -4.09 -19.56
C ARG A 476 22.05 -2.87 -19.58
N ILE A 477 22.36 -1.94 -20.48
CA ILE A 477 21.57 -0.72 -20.74
C ILE A 477 21.26 -0.68 -22.23
N ARG A 478 20.01 -0.37 -22.58
CA ARG A 478 19.58 -0.21 -23.98
C ARG A 478 18.88 1.13 -24.11
N ALA A 479 19.32 1.95 -25.05
CA ALA A 479 18.87 3.33 -25.16
C ALA A 479 18.88 3.80 -26.62
N ALA A 480 17.97 4.70 -26.94
CA ALA A 480 18.02 5.52 -28.14
C ALA A 480 19.08 6.63 -27.99
N ARG A 481 19.44 7.29 -29.10
CA ARG A 481 20.25 8.51 -29.02
C ARG A 481 19.43 9.61 -28.37
N ASN A 482 20.08 10.47 -27.58
CA ASN A 482 19.41 11.55 -26.82
C ASN A 482 18.45 11.02 -25.73
N GLU A 483 18.79 9.87 -25.14
CA GLU A 483 18.04 9.21 -24.07
C GLU A 483 18.90 9.03 -22.81
N HIS A 484 18.23 9.05 -21.66
CA HIS A 484 18.80 8.68 -20.38
C HIS A 484 18.21 7.33 -19.96
N GLU A 485 19.06 6.32 -19.82
CA GLU A 485 18.67 4.98 -19.38
C GLU A 485 19.60 4.47 -18.30
N ALA A 486 19.13 3.51 -17.50
CA ALA A 486 19.88 3.08 -16.34
C ALA A 486 19.72 1.62 -15.98
N ALA A 487 20.67 1.15 -15.18
CA ALA A 487 20.61 -0.12 -14.48
C ALA A 487 21.28 0.01 -13.11
N GLN A 488 21.13 -0.99 -12.27
CA GLN A 488 21.65 -1.00 -10.91
C GLN A 488 22.74 -2.05 -10.77
N VAL A 489 23.83 -1.71 -10.10
CA VAL A 489 24.75 -2.68 -9.51
C VAL A 489 24.57 -2.68 -8.00
N VAL A 490 24.47 -3.85 -7.39
CA VAL A 490 24.20 -4.01 -5.97
C VAL A 490 25.39 -4.67 -5.31
N LEU A 491 25.87 -4.04 -4.23
CA LEU A 491 26.91 -4.57 -3.37
C LEU A 491 26.27 -5.04 -2.06
N ARG A 492 26.61 -6.24 -1.61
CA ARG A 492 26.26 -6.73 -0.27
C ARG A 492 27.50 -7.32 0.39
N PRO A 493 28.21 -6.53 1.21
CA PRO A 493 29.45 -6.98 1.81
C PRO A 493 29.17 -7.75 3.11
N SER A 494 29.88 -8.85 3.37
CA SER A 494 29.78 -9.65 4.62
C SER A 494 30.41 -8.97 5.84
N ARG A 495 31.13 -7.86 5.61
CA ARG A 495 31.79 -7.02 6.61
C ARG A 495 31.69 -5.56 6.17
N PRO A 496 31.75 -4.56 7.09
CA PRO A 496 31.66 -3.17 6.68
C PRO A 496 32.73 -2.82 5.65
N LEU A 497 32.34 -2.19 4.54
CA LEU A 497 33.22 -1.78 3.46
C LEU A 497 33.44 -0.27 3.54
N LYS A 498 34.69 0.18 3.61
CA LYS A 498 35.03 1.58 3.87
C LYS A 498 35.57 2.28 2.63
N GLY A 499 35.14 3.53 2.43
CA GLY A 499 35.68 4.39 1.38
C GLY A 499 35.35 3.98 -0.06
N LEU A 500 34.17 3.39 -0.31
CA LEU A 500 33.73 2.98 -1.63
C LEU A 500 33.70 4.16 -2.62
N ARG A 501 34.32 3.98 -3.78
CA ARG A 501 34.26 4.84 -4.96
C ARG A 501 33.82 4.02 -6.16
N ALA A 502 33.14 4.68 -7.10
CA ALA A 502 32.81 4.13 -8.40
C ALA A 502 33.42 5.01 -9.48
N VAL A 503 34.21 4.43 -10.38
CA VAL A 503 34.95 5.14 -11.43
C VAL A 503 34.52 4.61 -12.79
N PRO A 504 33.56 5.28 -13.46
CA PRO A 504 33.16 4.90 -14.82
C PRO A 504 34.34 4.95 -15.79
N GLN A 505 34.41 3.99 -16.69
CA GLN A 505 35.32 3.98 -17.84
C GLN A 505 34.56 4.34 -19.12
N ALA A 506 35.29 4.67 -20.18
CA ALA A 506 34.71 4.82 -21.49
C ALA A 506 34.13 3.49 -22.00
N LEU A 507 33.04 3.56 -22.77
CA LEU A 507 32.46 2.39 -23.45
C LEU A 507 32.81 2.47 -24.93
N VAL A 508 33.31 1.38 -25.51
CA VAL A 508 33.81 1.35 -26.89
C VAL A 508 33.05 0.29 -27.69
N ASN A 509 32.64 0.61 -28.91
CA ASN A 509 32.00 -0.35 -29.82
C ASN A 509 33.03 -1.07 -30.71
N ALA A 510 32.57 -2.03 -31.51
CA ALA A 510 33.44 -2.83 -32.37
C ALA A 510 34.17 -2.00 -33.45
N GLU A 511 33.57 -0.89 -33.87
CA GLU A 511 34.09 0.05 -34.87
C GLU A 511 35.06 1.09 -34.27
N GLY A 512 35.26 1.09 -32.94
CA GLY A 512 36.15 2.02 -32.23
C GLY A 512 35.52 3.38 -31.89
N ALA A 513 34.22 3.56 -32.09
CA ALA A 513 33.50 4.70 -31.56
C ALA A 513 33.39 4.59 -30.02
N GLU A 514 33.43 5.74 -29.36
CA GLU A 514 33.51 5.83 -27.90
C GLU A 514 32.33 6.63 -27.33
N LEU A 515 31.71 6.07 -26.29
CA LEU A 515 30.94 6.84 -25.31
C LEU A 515 31.89 7.18 -24.15
N PRO A 516 32.18 8.47 -23.91
CA PRO A 516 33.16 8.86 -22.90
C PRO A 516 32.68 8.46 -21.50
N ALA A 517 33.61 8.30 -20.54
CA ALA A 517 33.26 8.00 -19.15
C ALA A 517 32.25 8.99 -18.54
N SER A 518 32.25 10.26 -18.99
CA SER A 518 31.29 11.28 -18.57
C SER A 518 29.86 11.04 -19.06
N ALA A 519 29.64 10.12 -20.00
CA ALA A 519 28.30 9.65 -20.38
C ALA A 519 27.66 8.79 -19.29
N LEU A 520 28.46 8.28 -18.34
CA LEU A 520 27.99 7.48 -17.20
C LEU A 520 27.98 8.33 -15.92
N SER A 521 26.83 8.38 -15.27
CA SER A 521 26.66 8.98 -13.94
C SER A 521 26.35 7.88 -12.92
N VAL A 522 26.91 8.03 -11.71
CA VAL A 522 26.72 7.08 -10.61
C VAL A 522 26.00 7.75 -9.46
N PHE A 523 24.87 7.18 -9.05
CA PHE A 523 24.10 7.62 -7.91
C PHE A 523 24.05 6.50 -6.87
N MET A 524 24.12 6.87 -5.60
CA MET A 524 23.88 5.93 -4.51
C MET A 524 22.37 5.85 -4.29
N VAL A 525 21.79 4.64 -4.29
CA VAL A 525 20.36 4.51 -3.96
C VAL A 525 20.19 4.67 -2.45
N GLY A 526 19.58 5.78 -2.04
CA GLY A 526 19.28 6.03 -0.63
C GLY A 526 17.97 5.34 -0.21
N TYR A 527 17.84 5.14 1.10
CA TYR A 527 16.70 4.43 1.68
C TYR A 527 15.89 5.37 2.59
N VAL A 528 14.58 5.45 2.33
CA VAL A 528 13.65 6.23 3.15
C VAL A 528 13.00 5.29 4.18
N PRO A 529 13.10 5.55 5.48
CA PRO A 529 12.42 4.74 6.48
C PRO A 529 10.91 4.97 6.39
N VAL A 530 10.20 4.00 5.81
CA VAL A 530 8.74 3.99 5.80
C VAL A 530 8.26 3.29 7.05
N GLU A 531 7.63 4.05 7.93
CA GLU A 531 7.02 3.53 9.15
C GLU A 531 5.52 3.26 8.99
N TYR A 532 4.90 4.00 8.06
CA TYR A 532 3.47 4.03 7.79
C TYR A 532 3.26 3.94 6.28
N PRO A 533 2.93 2.75 5.74
CA PRO A 533 2.61 2.64 4.33
C PRO A 533 1.30 3.36 4.00
N SER A 534 1.26 4.02 2.85
CA SER A 534 0.08 4.76 2.37
C SER A 534 -1.00 3.86 1.77
N ASP A 535 -0.64 2.64 1.36
CA ASP A 535 -1.50 1.68 0.68
C ASP A 535 -1.10 0.23 1.01
N ALA A 536 -1.80 -0.74 0.40
CA ALA A 536 -1.62 -2.16 0.64
C ALA A 536 -0.38 -2.77 -0.05
N LEU A 537 0.26 -2.06 -0.99
CA LEU A 537 1.52 -2.50 -1.60
C LEU A 537 2.72 -2.12 -0.74
N GLY A 538 2.57 -1.09 0.10
CA GLY A 538 3.57 -0.67 1.06
C GLY A 538 3.78 -1.65 2.22
N THR A 539 4.97 -1.62 2.81
CA THR A 539 5.31 -2.35 4.04
C THR A 539 6.25 -1.49 4.89
N PRO A 540 6.18 -1.55 6.23
CA PRO A 540 7.13 -0.85 7.09
C PRO A 540 8.56 -1.39 6.87
N ALA A 541 9.40 -0.60 6.22
CA ALA A 541 10.77 -0.95 5.87
C ALA A 541 11.54 0.29 5.37
N PRO A 542 12.87 0.22 5.22
CA PRO A 542 13.61 1.17 4.41
C PRO A 542 13.32 0.94 2.92
N TRP A 543 12.76 1.95 2.23
CA TRP A 543 12.44 1.88 0.79
C TRP A 543 13.52 2.56 -0.06
N PRO A 544 14.05 1.89 -1.11
CA PRO A 544 15.05 2.47 -2.00
C PRO A 544 14.38 3.50 -2.93
N ASP A 545 14.71 4.78 -2.77
CA ASP A 545 14.00 5.84 -3.49
C ASP A 545 14.88 7.02 -3.94
N PRO A 546 15.51 7.80 -3.05
CA PRO A 546 16.35 8.92 -3.47
C PRO A 546 17.61 8.44 -4.21
N LEU A 547 18.05 9.23 -5.19
CA LEU A 547 19.25 8.98 -6.00
C LEU A 547 20.30 10.11 -5.80
N PRO A 548 20.89 10.29 -4.61
CA PRO A 548 22.01 11.22 -4.42
C PRO A 548 23.22 10.82 -5.30
N PRO A 549 23.86 11.78 -6.00
CA PRO A 549 25.10 11.51 -6.73
C PRO A 549 26.22 11.01 -5.80
N LEU A 550 26.97 9.98 -6.23
CA LEU A 550 28.12 9.46 -5.49
C LEU A 550 29.38 10.30 -5.80
N ASN A 551 29.46 11.50 -5.23
CA ASN A 551 30.57 12.44 -5.47
C ASN A 551 31.75 12.29 -4.49
N ALA A 552 31.56 11.55 -3.41
CA ALA A 552 32.55 11.32 -2.36
C ALA A 552 32.51 9.84 -1.93
N PRO A 553 33.58 9.33 -1.30
CA PRO A 553 33.59 7.97 -0.76
C PRO A 553 32.40 7.70 0.15
N ALA A 554 31.84 6.51 0.05
CA ALA A 554 30.75 6.05 0.92
C ALA A 554 31.17 4.79 1.70
N ASP A 555 30.68 4.68 2.92
CA ASP A 555 30.84 3.47 3.73
C ASP A 555 29.59 2.60 3.58
N LEU A 556 29.79 1.29 3.49
CA LEU A 556 28.71 0.31 3.47
C LEU A 556 28.72 -0.51 4.75
N ASP A 557 27.53 -0.78 5.27
CA ASP A 557 27.33 -1.68 6.40
C ASP A 557 27.37 -3.14 5.95
N ALA A 558 27.71 -4.03 6.89
CA ALA A 558 27.74 -5.46 6.65
C ALA A 558 26.32 -6.01 6.45
N ASP A 559 26.20 -7.03 5.61
CA ASP A 559 24.99 -7.82 5.35
C ASP A 559 23.79 -7.06 4.78
N GLU A 560 23.98 -5.77 4.43
CA GLU A 560 22.98 -4.92 3.78
C GLU A 560 23.29 -4.70 2.30
N ASN A 561 22.25 -4.69 1.46
CA ASN A 561 22.37 -4.29 0.07
C ASN A 561 22.57 -2.77 -0.03
N GLN A 562 23.58 -2.35 -0.78
CA GLN A 562 23.74 -0.99 -1.29
C GLN A 562 23.73 -1.00 -2.83
N PRO A 563 22.61 -0.60 -3.46
CA PRO A 563 22.57 -0.38 -4.89
C PRO A 563 23.26 0.93 -5.27
N LEU A 564 23.99 0.88 -6.38
CA LEU A 564 24.45 2.02 -7.14
C LEU A 564 23.68 2.05 -8.46
N TRP A 565 23.03 3.17 -8.72
CA TRP A 565 22.31 3.44 -9.95
C TRP A 565 23.27 4.01 -10.99
N ILE A 566 23.47 3.28 -12.07
CA ILE A 566 24.36 3.64 -13.18
C ILE A 566 23.49 4.14 -14.31
N GLN A 567 23.53 5.45 -14.56
CA GLN A 567 22.78 6.09 -15.64
C GLN A 567 23.70 6.37 -16.82
N LEU A 568 23.29 5.94 -18.00
CA LEU A 568 23.88 6.29 -19.28
C LEU A 568 23.09 7.44 -19.90
N ASN A 569 23.79 8.50 -20.30
CA ASN A 569 23.28 9.57 -21.16
C ASN A 569 23.88 9.40 -22.56
N VAL A 570 23.06 9.02 -23.54
CA VAL A 570 23.52 8.78 -24.91
C VAL A 570 23.50 10.07 -25.71
N PRO A 571 24.64 10.54 -26.26
CA PRO A 571 24.67 11.71 -27.14
C PRO A 571 23.74 11.57 -28.36
N PRO A 572 23.13 12.66 -28.85
CA PRO A 572 22.21 12.64 -29.98
C PRO A 572 22.82 12.13 -31.29
N ASP A 573 24.14 12.20 -31.41
CA ASP A 573 24.96 11.84 -32.57
C ASP A 573 25.80 10.57 -32.37
N ALA A 574 25.64 9.87 -31.24
CA ALA A 574 26.38 8.64 -30.96
C ALA A 574 26.11 7.57 -32.03
N PRO A 575 27.14 6.94 -32.64
CA PRO A 575 26.93 5.84 -33.59
C PRO A 575 26.09 4.71 -32.96
N PRO A 576 25.18 4.08 -33.73
CA PRO A 576 24.39 2.98 -33.20
C PRO A 576 25.28 1.74 -33.00
N GLY A 577 24.86 0.83 -32.13
CA GLY A 577 25.55 -0.43 -31.90
C GLY A 577 25.83 -0.69 -30.43
N LEU A 578 26.61 -1.75 -30.18
CA LEU A 578 26.87 -2.27 -28.86
C LEU A 578 28.24 -1.81 -28.35
N TYR A 579 28.22 -0.99 -27.30
CA TYR A 579 29.39 -0.47 -26.62
C TYR A 579 29.70 -1.31 -25.37
N ARG A 580 30.99 -1.51 -25.09
CA ARG A 580 31.47 -2.27 -23.93
C ARG A 580 32.52 -1.50 -23.15
N GLY A 581 32.48 -1.64 -21.83
CA GLY A 581 33.46 -1.10 -20.91
C GLY A 581 33.13 -1.55 -19.49
N ALA A 582 33.47 -0.74 -18.49
CA ALA A 582 33.25 -1.11 -17.10
C ALA A 582 33.06 0.10 -16.18
N VAL A 583 32.52 -0.17 -14.99
CA VAL A 583 32.65 0.71 -13.82
C VAL A 583 33.61 0.04 -12.83
N LEU A 584 34.69 0.72 -12.45
CA LEU A 584 35.62 0.23 -11.44
C LEU A 584 35.10 0.60 -10.05
N LEU A 585 34.98 -0.39 -9.18
CA LEU A 585 34.61 -0.20 -7.78
C LEU A 585 35.85 -0.36 -6.91
N GLU A 586 36.12 0.64 -6.07
CA GLU A 586 37.32 0.67 -5.21
C GLU A 586 36.92 1.02 -3.79
N ALA A 587 37.46 0.27 -2.83
CA ALA A 587 37.30 0.53 -1.41
C ALA A 587 38.58 0.11 -0.66
N ASP A 588 38.63 0.34 0.65
CA ASP A 588 39.78 -0.01 1.47
C ASP A 588 40.07 -1.52 1.42
N GLY A 589 41.14 -1.90 0.72
CA GLY A 589 41.56 -3.30 0.58
C GLY A 589 40.67 -4.16 -0.33
N TRP A 590 39.76 -3.56 -1.10
CA TRP A 590 38.85 -4.27 -2.01
C TRP A 590 38.69 -3.53 -3.33
N ARG A 591 38.60 -4.29 -4.43
CA ARG A 591 38.41 -3.77 -5.78
C ARG A 591 37.60 -4.77 -6.61
N ALA A 592 36.72 -4.27 -7.46
CA ALA A 592 36.01 -5.08 -8.44
C ALA A 592 35.78 -4.30 -9.73
N GLU A 593 35.70 -5.02 -10.84
CA GLU A 593 35.32 -4.47 -12.15
C GLU A 593 33.90 -4.94 -12.48
N VAL A 594 33.01 -4.00 -12.79
CA VAL A 594 31.63 -4.27 -13.20
C VAL A 594 31.54 -4.08 -14.72
N PRO A 595 31.41 -5.16 -15.52
CA PRO A 595 31.24 -5.04 -16.96
C PRO A 595 29.94 -4.30 -17.31
N VAL A 596 30.02 -3.38 -18.28
CA VAL A 596 28.87 -2.63 -18.81
C VAL A 596 28.72 -2.89 -20.30
N GLU A 597 27.50 -3.25 -20.71
CA GLU A 597 27.08 -3.37 -22.10
C GLU A 597 25.97 -2.33 -22.38
N ALA A 598 26.22 -1.44 -23.35
CA ALA A 598 25.28 -0.40 -23.75
C ALA A 598 24.91 -0.56 -25.23
N GLU A 599 23.65 -0.88 -25.51
CA GLU A 599 23.12 -0.94 -26.88
C GLU A 599 22.49 0.41 -27.24
N VAL A 600 23.05 1.08 -28.25
CA VAL A 600 22.52 2.34 -28.81
C VAL A 600 21.71 2.02 -30.05
N PHE A 601 20.40 2.31 -30.02
CA PHE A 601 19.51 2.11 -31.16
C PHE A 601 19.77 3.11 -32.29
N ASP A 602 19.44 2.72 -33.52
CA ASP A 602 19.60 3.57 -34.71
C ASP A 602 18.41 4.54 -34.91
N PHE A 603 18.02 5.22 -33.84
CA PHE A 603 17.11 6.35 -33.90
C PHE A 603 17.40 7.35 -32.77
N THR A 604 17.05 8.61 -33.01
CA THR A 604 17.26 9.71 -32.06
C THR A 604 15.93 10.18 -31.51
N LEU A 605 15.83 10.26 -30.19
CA LEU A 605 14.68 10.90 -29.56
C LEU A 605 14.76 12.42 -29.73
N PRO A 606 13.64 13.10 -30.03
CA PRO A 606 13.64 14.56 -30.17
C PRO A 606 13.86 15.23 -28.80
N ASP A 607 14.50 16.41 -28.83
CA ASP A 607 14.67 17.28 -27.66
C ASP A 607 13.30 17.73 -27.10
N GLU A 608 12.33 17.97 -27.98
CA GLU A 608 10.95 18.26 -27.62
C GLU A 608 10.09 17.01 -27.79
N LYS A 609 9.52 16.49 -26.69
CA LYS A 609 8.65 15.32 -26.75
C LYS A 609 7.29 15.69 -27.36
N SER A 610 6.85 14.90 -28.33
CA SER A 610 5.51 15.00 -28.93
C SER A 610 4.38 14.58 -27.98
N CYS A 611 4.71 13.82 -26.92
CA CYS A 611 3.78 13.43 -25.86
C CYS A 611 4.11 14.19 -24.57
N GLN A 612 3.17 15.00 -24.09
CA GLN A 612 3.30 15.70 -22.81
C GLN A 612 2.94 14.74 -21.67
N THR A 613 3.85 14.58 -20.72
CA THR A 613 3.56 13.87 -19.47
C THR A 613 2.63 14.71 -18.58
N ALA A 614 1.77 14.05 -17.80
CA ALA A 614 0.90 14.70 -16.82
C ALA A 614 1.33 14.30 -15.40
N LEU A 615 2.37 14.96 -14.87
CA LEU A 615 2.86 14.72 -13.52
C LEU A 615 2.55 15.93 -12.62
N GLY A 616 1.82 15.66 -11.53
CA GLY A 616 1.44 16.68 -10.55
C GLY A 616 2.62 17.07 -9.67
N PHE A 617 2.89 18.37 -9.57
CA PHE A 617 3.96 18.93 -8.73
C PHE A 617 3.43 20.00 -7.78
N ASP A 618 3.57 19.79 -6.47
CA ASP A 618 3.23 20.80 -5.48
C ASP A 618 4.44 21.71 -5.21
N GLY A 619 4.47 22.85 -5.89
CA GLY A 619 5.52 23.85 -5.73
C GLY A 619 5.56 24.51 -4.35
N ASN A 620 4.46 24.46 -3.59
CA ASN A 620 4.45 24.95 -2.22
C ASN A 620 5.12 23.96 -1.27
N LEU A 621 4.80 22.66 -1.40
CA LEU A 621 5.43 21.61 -0.62
C LEU A 621 6.94 21.56 -0.86
N ALA A 622 7.37 21.68 -2.12
CA ALA A 622 8.79 21.76 -2.47
C ALA A 622 9.49 22.94 -1.77
N ALA A 623 8.88 24.13 -1.80
CA ALA A 623 9.47 25.30 -1.13
C ALA A 623 9.50 25.14 0.40
N GLN A 624 8.46 24.55 1.00
CA GLN A 624 8.43 24.26 2.45
C GLN A 624 9.53 23.28 2.84
N TYR A 625 9.73 22.21 2.05
CA TYR A 625 10.77 21.21 2.28
C TYR A 625 12.17 21.84 2.29
N HIS A 626 12.44 22.75 1.35
CA HIS A 626 13.72 23.46 1.27
C HIS A 626 13.84 24.66 2.22
N GLY A 627 12.81 24.95 3.02
CA GLY A 627 12.80 26.11 3.93
C GLY A 627 12.79 27.47 3.19
N VAL A 628 12.39 27.48 1.92
CA VAL A 628 12.49 28.63 1.03
C VAL A 628 11.21 29.47 1.10
N SER A 629 11.34 30.71 1.57
CA SER A 629 10.22 31.65 1.73
C SER A 629 10.35 32.93 0.90
N SER A 630 11.59 33.37 0.61
CA SER A 630 11.84 34.60 -0.15
C SER A 630 11.49 34.44 -1.64
N ALA A 631 11.09 35.53 -2.29
CA ALA A 631 10.78 35.50 -3.72
C ALA A 631 12.03 35.19 -4.59
N GLU A 632 13.22 35.58 -4.14
CA GLU A 632 14.48 35.32 -4.84
C GLU A 632 14.86 33.85 -4.78
N ASP A 633 14.88 33.27 -3.58
CA ASP A 633 15.22 31.86 -3.38
C ASP A 633 14.19 30.94 -4.07
N ARG A 634 12.91 31.33 -4.08
CA ARG A 634 11.88 30.61 -4.83
C ARG A 634 12.18 30.58 -6.33
N ARG A 635 12.75 31.64 -6.93
CA ARG A 635 13.14 31.64 -8.35
C ARG A 635 14.34 30.74 -8.60
N VAL A 636 15.32 30.73 -7.69
CA VAL A 636 16.46 29.82 -7.77
C VAL A 636 15.97 28.38 -7.71
N LEU A 637 15.13 28.06 -6.73
CA LEU A 637 14.54 26.74 -6.56
C LEU A 637 13.71 26.32 -7.79
N ALA A 638 12.89 27.22 -8.32
CA ALA A 638 12.14 27.00 -9.56
C ALA A 638 13.06 26.68 -10.74
N GLY A 639 14.17 27.40 -10.90
CA GLY A 639 15.15 27.15 -11.96
C GLY A 639 15.86 25.80 -11.84
N LEU A 640 16.16 25.36 -10.61
CA LEU A 640 16.76 24.05 -10.34
C LEU A 640 15.80 22.91 -10.70
N TYR A 641 14.54 22.99 -10.25
CA TYR A 641 13.53 22.00 -10.61
C TYR A 641 13.24 22.02 -12.11
N ALA A 642 13.05 23.19 -12.72
CA ALA A 642 12.79 23.31 -14.16
C ALA A 642 13.91 22.68 -14.99
N ARG A 643 15.18 22.87 -14.59
CA ARG A 643 16.32 22.23 -15.24
C ARG A 643 16.26 20.71 -15.10
N ALA A 644 16.10 20.19 -13.88
CA ALA A 644 16.04 18.74 -13.65
C ALA A 644 14.92 18.08 -14.45
N PHE A 645 13.72 18.66 -14.45
CA PHE A 645 12.60 18.13 -15.24
C PHE A 645 12.86 18.23 -16.75
N SER A 646 13.45 19.33 -17.23
CA SER A 646 13.81 19.48 -18.65
C SER A 646 14.86 18.47 -19.11
N GLU A 647 15.91 18.25 -18.32
CA GLU A 647 16.98 17.28 -18.62
C GLU A 647 16.44 15.85 -18.70
N HIS A 648 15.37 15.53 -17.97
CA HIS A 648 14.70 14.23 -18.02
C HIS A 648 13.44 14.20 -18.89
N HIS A 649 13.21 15.24 -19.70
CA HIS A 649 12.05 15.37 -20.58
C HIS A 649 10.67 15.22 -19.89
N ILE A 650 10.58 15.65 -18.63
CA ILE A 650 9.37 15.62 -17.82
C ILE A 650 8.61 16.94 -17.95
N SER A 651 7.36 16.85 -18.41
CA SER A 651 6.38 17.92 -18.37
C SER A 651 5.50 17.80 -17.12
N LEU A 652 5.30 18.92 -16.40
CA LEU A 652 4.54 18.96 -15.16
C LEU A 652 3.27 19.80 -15.28
N TYR A 653 2.31 19.54 -14.39
CA TYR A 653 1.32 20.54 -14.01
C TYR A 653 1.46 20.85 -12.52
N GLU A 654 1.32 22.12 -12.16
CA GLU A 654 1.47 22.53 -10.76
C GLU A 654 0.15 22.45 -10.00
N LEU A 655 0.23 21.83 -8.82
CA LEU A 655 -0.80 21.80 -7.80
C LEU A 655 -0.55 22.94 -6.79
N GLY A 656 -1.62 23.42 -6.15
CA GLY A 656 -1.50 24.43 -5.11
C GLY A 656 -0.88 25.75 -5.62
N ARG A 657 0.07 26.30 -4.85
CA ARG A 657 0.76 27.56 -5.20
C ARG A 657 1.94 27.28 -6.12
N LYS A 658 1.85 27.81 -7.34
CA LYS A 658 2.86 27.66 -8.39
C LYS A 658 4.26 28.15 -7.95
N LEU A 659 5.28 27.43 -8.41
CA LEU A 659 6.69 27.67 -8.19
C LEU A 659 7.43 27.78 -9.54
N ILE A 660 7.25 26.79 -10.43
CA ILE A 660 7.97 26.66 -11.70
C ILE A 660 7.34 27.54 -12.79
N TYR A 661 6.02 27.49 -12.93
CA TYR A 661 5.27 28.26 -13.92
C TYR A 661 4.68 29.50 -13.23
N PRO A 662 5.37 30.66 -13.22
CA PRO A 662 4.85 31.84 -12.55
C PRO A 662 3.48 32.22 -13.12
N GLU A 663 2.52 32.45 -12.23
CA GLU A 663 1.29 33.14 -12.60
C GLU A 663 1.66 34.58 -12.99
N LEU A 664 1.51 34.88 -14.28
CA LEU A 664 1.40 36.27 -14.72
C LEU A 664 0.04 36.76 -14.24
N ASP A 665 0.00 37.29 -13.03
CA ASP A 665 -1.17 38.00 -12.51
C ASP A 665 -1.38 39.27 -13.33
N TYR A 666 -2.23 39.16 -14.35
CA TYR A 666 -2.77 40.30 -15.06
C TYR A 666 -4.22 40.53 -14.62
N THR A 667 -4.39 41.22 -13.51
CA THR A 667 -5.68 41.82 -13.15
C THR A 667 -6.01 42.85 -14.21
N TRP A 668 -7.18 42.81 -14.85
CA TRP A 668 -7.66 43.83 -15.78
C TRP A 668 -7.91 45.12 -14.98
N PRO A 669 -6.95 46.05 -14.83
CA PRO A 669 -7.21 47.21 -14.01
C PRO A 669 -7.91 48.17 -14.97
N ASN A 670 -9.24 48.26 -14.83
CA ASN A 670 -10.10 49.32 -15.37
C ASN A 670 -9.48 50.14 -16.49
N HIS A 671 -9.88 49.97 -17.78
CA HIS A 671 -10.01 51.04 -18.80
C HIS A 671 -10.03 50.52 -20.29
N PRO A 672 -10.33 51.38 -21.30
CA PRO A 672 -10.96 51.10 -22.60
C PRO A 672 -9.96 50.65 -23.67
N LYS A 673 -9.17 49.62 -23.34
CA LYS A 673 -8.06 49.13 -24.18
C LYS A 673 -8.42 47.93 -25.06
N TRP A 674 -9.66 47.45 -24.94
CA TRP A 674 -10.25 46.46 -25.84
C TRP A 674 -11.13 47.19 -26.84
N ALA A 675 -10.88 46.94 -28.11
CA ALA A 675 -11.63 47.50 -29.22
C ALA A 675 -12.33 46.38 -30.01
N GLY A 676 -13.21 46.79 -30.91
CA GLY A 676 -14.10 45.88 -31.65
C GLY A 676 -15.47 45.78 -31.00
N ASN A 677 -16.16 44.66 -31.25
CA ASN A 677 -17.60 44.52 -30.99
C ASN A 677 -17.96 43.96 -29.61
N GLY A 678 -17.02 44.03 -28.66
CA GLY A 678 -17.18 43.46 -27.33
C GLY A 678 -17.84 44.43 -26.36
N ARG A 679 -18.76 43.93 -25.56
CA ARG A 679 -19.34 44.66 -24.42
C ARG A 679 -18.79 44.10 -23.12
N ARG A 680 -18.20 44.95 -22.28
CA ARG A 680 -17.85 44.53 -20.91
C ARG A 680 -19.13 44.26 -20.12
N VAL A 681 -19.22 43.07 -19.55
CA VAL A 681 -20.23 42.68 -18.57
C VAL A 681 -19.58 42.58 -17.19
N THR A 682 -20.27 43.02 -16.15
CA THR A 682 -19.76 43.04 -14.78
C THR A 682 -20.66 42.22 -13.86
N GLY A 683 -20.11 41.62 -12.81
CA GLY A 683 -20.85 40.72 -11.93
C GLY A 683 -19.94 39.89 -11.03
N GLY A 684 -20.49 39.39 -9.92
CA GLY A 684 -19.76 38.58 -8.93
C GLY A 684 -19.34 37.21 -9.45
N ASP A 685 -20.01 36.70 -10.48
CA ASP A 685 -19.71 35.42 -11.11
C ASP A 685 -18.45 35.46 -12.02
N PHE A 686 -17.90 36.65 -12.26
CA PHE A 686 -16.74 36.84 -13.14
C PHE A 686 -15.47 37.10 -12.33
N GLN A 687 -14.41 36.33 -12.62
CA GLN A 687 -13.10 36.52 -12.01
C GLN A 687 -12.57 37.93 -12.34
N GLY A 688 -12.28 38.74 -11.30
CA GLY A 688 -11.87 40.15 -11.48
C GLY A 688 -13.03 41.14 -11.73
N GLY A 689 -14.28 40.72 -11.51
CA GLY A 689 -15.46 41.59 -11.50
C GLY A 689 -16.09 41.89 -12.87
N GLY A 690 -15.61 41.24 -13.94
CA GLY A 690 -16.26 41.32 -15.25
C GLY A 690 -15.65 40.41 -16.32
N ALA A 691 -16.37 40.28 -17.43
CA ALA A 691 -15.96 39.53 -18.62
C ALA A 691 -16.24 40.36 -19.89
N MET A 692 -15.66 39.95 -21.02
CA MET A 692 -16.00 40.51 -22.32
C MET A 692 -17.08 39.65 -22.98
N GLN A 693 -18.24 40.22 -23.26
CA GLN A 693 -19.31 39.59 -24.01
C GLN A 693 -19.20 39.97 -25.48
N VAL A 694 -19.24 38.98 -26.36
CA VAL A 694 -19.41 39.16 -27.80
C VAL A 694 -20.79 38.62 -28.16
N ALA A 695 -21.61 39.45 -28.80
CA ALA A 695 -22.86 39.02 -29.41
C ALA A 695 -22.61 38.95 -30.91
N ASP A 696 -22.67 37.75 -31.46
CA ASP A 696 -22.61 37.51 -32.90
C ASP A 696 -24.03 37.13 -33.36
N GLU A 697 -24.70 38.08 -34.02
CA GLU A 697 -26.08 37.92 -34.51
C GLU A 697 -26.13 37.79 -36.04
N ASP A 698 -24.97 37.84 -36.73
CA ASP A 698 -24.89 37.89 -38.19
C ASP A 698 -23.89 36.85 -38.71
N THR A 699 -24.41 35.74 -39.24
CA THR A 699 -23.62 34.61 -39.73
C THR A 699 -22.81 34.91 -40.99
N GLU A 700 -22.97 36.07 -41.61
CA GLU A 700 -22.18 36.49 -42.78
C GLU A 700 -20.94 37.32 -42.42
N ARG A 701 -20.70 37.60 -41.12
CA ARG A 701 -19.59 38.46 -40.66
C ARG A 701 -18.84 37.79 -39.51
N THR A 702 -17.64 38.29 -39.22
CA THR A 702 -16.90 37.88 -38.02
C THR A 702 -16.84 39.03 -37.04
N PHE A 703 -17.41 38.85 -35.85
CA PHE A 703 -17.28 39.79 -34.76
C PHE A 703 -15.98 39.53 -33.99
N LYS A 704 -15.18 40.57 -33.79
CA LYS A 704 -13.87 40.45 -33.16
C LYS A 704 -13.76 41.39 -31.98
N VAL A 705 -13.06 40.93 -30.96
CA VAL A 705 -12.59 41.76 -29.85
C VAL A 705 -11.10 41.59 -29.77
N PHE A 706 -10.38 42.71 -29.83
CA PHE A 706 -8.94 42.72 -29.84
C PHE A 706 -8.41 43.73 -28.83
N TYR A 707 -7.21 43.45 -28.37
CA TYR A 707 -6.53 44.24 -27.36
C TYR A 707 -5.45 45.08 -28.06
N ASP A 708 -5.63 46.40 -28.05
CA ASP A 708 -4.81 47.30 -28.87
C ASP A 708 -3.43 47.62 -28.26
N GLN A 709 -3.18 47.20 -27.02
CA GLN A 709 -1.91 47.47 -26.38
C GLN A 709 -0.86 46.42 -26.77
N ARG A 710 0.20 46.89 -27.41
CA ARG A 710 1.39 46.09 -27.73
C ARG A 710 2.19 45.79 -26.45
N PHE A 711 2.78 44.60 -26.40
CA PHE A 711 3.73 44.20 -25.37
C PHE A 711 4.84 43.35 -26.01
N ASP A 712 6.02 43.36 -25.39
CA ASP A 712 7.17 42.61 -25.89
C ASP A 712 6.95 41.11 -25.72
N ILE A 713 7.22 40.35 -26.79
CA ILE A 713 7.16 38.89 -26.76
C ILE A 713 8.46 38.37 -26.13
N PRO A 714 8.42 37.63 -25.01
CA PRO A 714 9.63 37.06 -24.42
C PRO A 714 10.34 36.13 -25.39
N LYS A 715 11.69 36.06 -25.29
CA LYS A 715 12.53 35.21 -26.16
C LYS A 715 12.14 33.72 -26.14
N HIS A 716 11.50 33.27 -25.06
CA HIS A 716 11.04 31.89 -24.87
C HIS A 716 9.53 31.72 -25.09
N GLY A 717 8.86 32.72 -25.68
CA GLY A 717 7.42 32.71 -25.90
C GLY A 717 6.60 33.00 -24.63
N PHE A 718 5.28 32.87 -24.74
CA PHE A 718 4.34 33.02 -23.62
C PHE A 718 3.12 32.12 -23.84
N LYS A 719 2.50 31.67 -22.73
CA LYS A 719 1.25 30.91 -22.76
C LYS A 719 0.08 31.85 -22.44
N VAL A 720 -0.98 31.77 -23.23
CA VAL A 720 -2.23 32.51 -22.93
C VAL A 720 -3.32 31.53 -22.51
N ALA A 721 -3.91 31.74 -21.34
CA ALA A 721 -5.05 30.99 -20.84
C ALA A 721 -6.23 31.94 -20.53
N PHE A 722 -7.46 31.50 -20.77
CA PHE A 722 -8.67 32.25 -20.46
C PHE A 722 -9.86 31.31 -20.26
N ARG A 723 -10.90 31.77 -19.56
CA ARG A 723 -12.18 31.08 -19.44
C ARG A 723 -13.18 31.69 -20.41
N HIS A 724 -14.03 30.87 -21.00
CA HIS A 724 -15.14 31.33 -21.85
C HIS A 724 -16.45 30.65 -21.43
N ARG A 725 -17.58 31.27 -21.82
CA ARG A 725 -18.92 30.70 -21.65
C ARG A 725 -19.77 31.14 -22.83
N SER A 726 -20.38 30.19 -23.54
CA SER A 726 -21.40 30.47 -24.57
C SER A 726 -22.78 30.56 -23.92
N ALA A 727 -23.70 31.30 -24.56
CA ALA A 727 -25.10 31.36 -24.11
C ALA A 727 -25.86 30.04 -24.36
N ALA A 728 -25.46 29.29 -25.39
CA ALA A 728 -26.01 27.97 -25.73
C ALA A 728 -24.91 26.89 -25.63
N PRO A 729 -25.23 25.68 -25.13
CA PRO A 729 -24.31 24.53 -25.18
C PRO A 729 -23.91 24.19 -26.63
N GLY A 730 -22.65 23.79 -26.84
CA GLY A 730 -22.19 23.30 -28.15
C GLY A 730 -22.00 24.37 -29.24
N HIS A 731 -22.03 25.66 -28.89
CA HIS A 731 -21.76 26.74 -29.85
C HIS A 731 -20.29 26.71 -30.30
N GLU A 732 -20.07 26.46 -31.59
CA GLU A 732 -18.75 26.47 -32.21
C GLU A 732 -18.25 27.90 -32.43
N PHE A 733 -17.02 28.19 -32.01
CA PHE A 733 -16.36 29.46 -32.29
C PHE A 733 -14.92 29.19 -32.72
N VAL A 734 -14.43 30.00 -33.66
CA VAL A 734 -13.03 29.94 -34.12
C VAL A 734 -12.21 30.92 -33.31
N LEU A 735 -11.20 30.40 -32.60
CA LEU A 735 -10.20 31.21 -31.92
C LEU A 735 -8.98 31.39 -32.84
N THR A 736 -8.77 32.59 -33.37
CA THR A 736 -7.50 32.96 -34.02
C THR A 736 -6.76 33.94 -33.12
N ARG A 737 -5.46 33.70 -32.83
CA ARG A 737 -4.71 34.57 -31.92
C ARG A 737 -3.30 34.92 -32.40
N ILE A 738 -2.99 36.20 -32.21
CA ILE A 738 -1.74 36.94 -32.43
C ILE A 738 -1.47 37.30 -33.89
N SER A 739 -1.73 38.57 -34.22
CA SER A 739 -1.14 39.22 -35.40
C SER A 739 0.16 39.88 -34.94
N HIS A 740 1.31 39.30 -35.31
CA HIS A 740 2.57 40.05 -35.21
C HIS A 740 2.66 41.04 -36.39
N HIS A 741 3.19 42.23 -36.13
CA HIS A 741 3.67 43.11 -37.19
C HIS A 741 5.20 43.10 -37.11
N ASN A 742 5.87 42.77 -38.22
CA ASN A 742 7.31 42.97 -38.35
C ASN A 742 7.66 44.44 -38.31
#